data_AF-A0AAW5XP83-F1
#
_entry.id   AF-A0AAW5XP83-F1
#
_cell.length_a   1.000
_cell.length_b   1.000
_cell.length_c   1.000
_cell.angle_alpha   90.00
_cell.angle_beta   90.00
_cell.angle_gamma   90.00
#
_symmetry.space_group_name_H-M   'P 1'
#
loop_
_entity.id
_entity.type
_entity.pdbx_description
1 polymer ?
#
loop_
_entity_poly.entity_id
_entity_poly.type
_entity_poly.pdbx_seq_one_letter_code
_entity_poly.pdbx_strand_id
1 'polypeptide(L)'
;MKRKMVGKWFSFLSALIILLGIAMPQVKAEVMNRETYKMDWSYSNSKQREIKTEIIKTASGSIAYCLTPDLRSPNGDDLPEMGKTSDAVYRILLNGYPQKSPSELGVATTEEAHYATQLAVWIAANELTEEDLVAKNERVHNLMKRLLEASKKETGSQNVFFKVNPVDSQTATQKGDYLETGFYAVQTNAVSGSYTILPENTPKGLRIVNENGEEKSTLSINEKFKILIPKNTSSGNFKMKVKSTLTNLQAIAFKGSEKVQNTTVLLQKNSEKISTDLVVNWESVGSLKIMKLGEKKEVLKGAVFEVSNENFKQNVTTNDKGIAELGNLPIGIYSVKEIQAPAGYVLDGSVKKIEVKTGETAVLELKNENVKGELEITKVDVADGNTKLPNAEFTIYNEQGKEVVKGKTDEKGVAKFKLPYGKYTYKETIAPNGYVINEETFAFEIKENGEIIKHIVQDKKVEGELEITKVDVADGNTKLPNAEFTIYNEQGKEVVKGKTDEKGIAKFKLPYGKYTYKETIAPNGYVINEETFGFEIKENGEIIKHIVQDKKVEGELEITKVDVADGNTKLPNAEFTIYNEQGKEVVKGKTDEKGIAKFKLPYGKYTYKETIAPNGYVINEETFAFEIKEDGEIIKHIVKNKKEEKASLPSKPNKPTPNGEVKPSADVKPMQQPNTHNEVRLPATGGVGNEFTVLFVLGLGFIIAGAYVLKMKNRKEM
;
A
#
# COMPACT_ATOMS: atom_id res chain seq x y z
N MET A 1 11.44 -77.65 -29.60
CA MET A 1 10.44 -78.57 -30.21
C MET A 1 9.15 -77.79 -30.48
N LYS A 2 8.59 -77.86 -31.70
CA LYS A 2 7.23 -77.42 -32.15
C LYS A 2 6.54 -76.17 -31.52
N ARG A 3 6.24 -75.19 -32.40
CA ARG A 3 4.98 -74.39 -32.51
C ARG A 3 4.67 -73.34 -31.40
N LYS A 4 3.93 -72.24 -31.65
CA LYS A 4 3.14 -71.79 -32.83
C LYS A 4 2.92 -70.24 -32.82
N MET A 5 2.95 -69.58 -33.99
CA MET A 5 2.13 -68.40 -34.45
C MET A 5 1.96 -67.12 -33.57
N VAL A 6 1.69 -65.91 -34.07
CA VAL A 6 1.81 -65.18 -35.38
C VAL A 6 1.58 -63.68 -35.07
N GLY A 7 2.26 -62.73 -35.73
CA GLY A 7 2.06 -61.29 -35.39
C GLY A 7 2.76 -60.23 -36.27
N LYS A 8 2.24 -60.01 -37.49
CA LYS A 8 2.42 -58.84 -38.38
C LYS A 8 3.65 -57.90 -38.14
N TRP A 9 4.68 -58.04 -38.98
CA TRP A 9 5.45 -56.92 -39.54
C TRP A 9 5.41 -57.05 -41.06
N PHE A 10 5.25 -55.95 -41.81
CA PHE A 10 4.98 -56.02 -43.26
C PHE A 10 5.47 -54.75 -43.99
N SER A 11 6.28 -54.93 -45.04
CA SER A 11 6.91 -53.88 -45.86
C SER A 11 7.90 -52.95 -45.12
N PHE A 12 9.00 -52.48 -45.70
CA PHE A 12 9.46 -52.61 -47.09
C PHE A 12 10.80 -53.35 -47.20
N LEU A 13 10.85 -54.33 -48.11
CA LEU A 13 12.09 -54.81 -48.72
C LEU A 13 11.79 -55.08 -50.20
N SER A 14 12.32 -54.25 -51.09
CA SER A 14 12.25 -54.46 -52.54
C SER A 14 13.37 -53.69 -53.23
N ALA A 15 13.99 -54.32 -54.23
CA ALA A 15 14.85 -53.71 -55.26
C ALA A 15 15.96 -52.75 -54.78
N LEU A 16 16.93 -53.26 -54.01
CA LEU A 16 18.32 -52.85 -54.23
C LEU A 16 18.93 -53.79 -55.29
N ILE A 17 19.79 -53.25 -56.17
CA ILE A 17 20.39 -53.94 -57.34
C ILE A 17 19.40 -54.22 -58.49
N ILE A 18 19.16 -53.20 -59.33
CA ILE A 18 19.04 -53.38 -60.78
C ILE A 18 19.91 -52.32 -61.46
N LEU A 19 20.94 -52.80 -62.17
CA LEU A 19 21.86 -52.12 -63.10
C LEU A 19 22.42 -50.72 -62.75
N LEU A 20 23.75 -50.62 -62.86
CA LEU A 20 24.43 -49.45 -63.44
C LEU A 20 24.04 -49.31 -64.92
N GLY A 21 22.78 -48.95 -65.15
CA GLY A 21 22.29 -48.59 -66.46
C GLY A 21 22.81 -47.20 -66.79
N ILE A 22 23.87 -47.12 -67.62
CA ILE A 22 24.12 -45.89 -68.35
C ILE A 22 22.90 -45.69 -69.25
N ALA A 23 21.98 -44.84 -68.79
CA ALA A 23 20.84 -44.39 -69.56
C ALA A 23 21.36 -43.48 -70.68
N MET A 24 21.96 -44.10 -71.70
CA MET A 24 22.22 -43.43 -72.97
C MET A 24 20.91 -42.76 -73.38
N PRO A 25 20.91 -41.44 -73.66
CA PRO A 25 19.69 -40.74 -73.96
C PRO A 25 19.02 -41.44 -75.14
N GLN A 26 17.82 -41.97 -74.92
CA GLN A 26 16.96 -42.49 -75.98
C GLN A 26 16.66 -41.32 -76.90
N VAL A 27 17.47 -41.18 -77.96
CA VAL A 27 17.36 -40.09 -78.92
C VAL A 27 16.02 -40.26 -79.59
N LYS A 28 15.08 -39.35 -79.29
CA LYS A 28 13.77 -39.38 -79.91
C LYS A 28 13.96 -39.12 -81.39
N ALA A 29 13.66 -40.12 -82.20
CA ALA A 29 13.55 -39.99 -83.63
C ALA A 29 12.07 -39.98 -84.00
N GLU A 30 11.74 -39.27 -85.08
CA GLU A 30 10.39 -39.20 -85.60
C GLU A 30 10.40 -39.44 -87.10
N VAL A 31 9.64 -40.45 -87.56
CA VAL A 31 9.50 -40.77 -88.97
C VAL A 31 8.75 -39.66 -89.68
N MET A 32 9.30 -39.17 -90.78
CA MET A 32 8.73 -38.05 -91.54
C MET A 32 8.39 -38.44 -92.98
N ASN A 33 7.17 -38.13 -93.40
CA ASN A 33 6.64 -38.40 -94.74
C ASN A 33 6.34 -37.09 -95.47
N ARG A 34 6.34 -37.09 -96.80
CA ARG A 34 6.16 -35.86 -97.59
C ARG A 34 5.00 -35.92 -98.57
N GLU A 35 4.43 -34.75 -98.85
CA GLU A 35 3.29 -34.57 -99.74
C GLU A 35 3.57 -33.43 -100.74
N THR A 36 3.57 -33.75 -102.03
CA THR A 36 3.87 -32.81 -103.11
C THR A 36 2.63 -32.03 -103.52
N TYR A 37 2.79 -30.71 -103.73
CA TYR A 37 1.72 -29.82 -104.19
C TYR A 37 2.15 -28.99 -105.40
N LYS A 38 1.20 -28.27 -106.02
CA LYS A 38 1.47 -27.30 -107.10
C LYS A 38 1.53 -25.89 -106.51
N MET A 39 2.47 -25.08 -106.99
CA MET A 39 2.71 -23.71 -106.54
C MET A 39 3.43 -22.91 -107.63
N ASP A 40 3.24 -21.60 -107.62
CA ASP A 40 4.02 -20.65 -108.41
C ASP A 40 5.39 -20.45 -107.73
N TRP A 41 6.32 -21.37 -107.99
CA TRP A 41 7.62 -21.41 -107.31
C TRP A 41 8.46 -20.16 -107.62
N SER A 42 9.00 -19.53 -106.58
CA SER A 42 9.98 -18.46 -106.70
C SER A 42 11.28 -19.01 -107.29
N TYR A 43 11.96 -18.21 -108.12
CA TYR A 43 13.21 -18.59 -108.76
C TYR A 43 14.40 -17.97 -108.04
N SER A 44 15.42 -18.77 -107.70
CA SER A 44 16.68 -18.28 -107.12
C SER A 44 17.66 -17.93 -108.23
N ASN A 45 18.14 -16.70 -108.23
CA ASN A 45 19.11 -16.21 -109.21
C ASN A 45 20.48 -16.90 -109.06
N SER A 46 20.95 -17.07 -107.82
CA SER A 46 22.25 -17.70 -107.51
C SER A 46 22.25 -19.21 -107.72
N LYS A 47 21.16 -19.91 -107.35
CA LYS A 47 21.02 -21.37 -107.54
C LYS A 47 20.46 -21.75 -108.93
N GLN A 48 20.15 -20.75 -109.77
CA GLN A 48 19.62 -20.87 -111.14
C GLN A 48 18.42 -21.82 -111.31
N ARG A 49 17.57 -21.92 -110.28
CA ARG A 49 16.47 -22.89 -110.22
C ARG A 49 15.25 -22.37 -109.47
N GLU A 50 14.10 -22.97 -109.77
CA GLU A 50 12.91 -22.86 -108.93
C GLU A 50 13.18 -23.45 -107.53
N ILE A 51 12.79 -22.72 -106.49
CA ILE A 51 12.91 -23.12 -105.09
C ILE A 51 11.63 -23.83 -104.67
N LYS A 52 11.65 -25.17 -104.73
CA LYS A 52 10.50 -26.05 -104.47
C LYS A 52 10.58 -26.69 -103.08
N THR A 53 9.44 -27.14 -102.56
CA THR A 53 9.34 -27.91 -101.31
C THR A 53 8.10 -28.79 -101.31
N GLU A 54 8.10 -29.82 -100.47
CA GLU A 54 6.95 -30.66 -100.13
C GLU A 54 6.40 -30.27 -98.75
N ILE A 55 5.13 -30.59 -98.45
CA ILE A 55 4.63 -30.53 -97.07
C ILE A 55 5.16 -31.78 -96.36
N ILE A 56 5.98 -31.61 -95.33
CA ILE A 56 6.46 -32.74 -94.52
C ILE A 56 5.52 -32.89 -93.32
N LYS A 57 5.06 -34.11 -93.07
CA LYS A 57 4.26 -34.50 -91.91
C LYS A 57 5.00 -35.57 -91.11
N THR A 58 5.11 -35.36 -89.80
CA THR A 58 5.61 -36.37 -88.87
C THR A 58 4.60 -37.51 -88.71
N ALA A 59 5.05 -38.64 -88.12
CA ALA A 59 4.15 -39.72 -87.70
C ALA A 59 3.06 -39.26 -86.69
N SER A 60 3.29 -38.20 -85.92
CA SER A 60 2.28 -37.57 -85.06
C SER A 60 1.31 -36.62 -85.79
N GLY A 61 1.47 -36.42 -87.11
CA GLY A 61 0.66 -35.52 -87.92
C GLY A 61 1.08 -34.05 -87.87
N SER A 62 2.12 -33.72 -87.10
CA SER A 62 2.67 -32.36 -87.02
C SER A 62 3.39 -31.99 -88.32
N ILE A 63 3.26 -30.74 -88.78
CA ILE A 63 3.99 -30.27 -89.96
C ILE A 63 5.43 -29.96 -89.58
N ALA A 64 6.38 -30.52 -90.34
CA ALA A 64 7.79 -30.21 -90.27
C ALA A 64 8.20 -29.28 -91.41
N TYR A 65 9.15 -28.39 -91.16
CA TYR A 65 9.75 -27.53 -92.17
C TYR A 65 11.18 -27.96 -92.50
N CYS A 66 11.53 -27.83 -93.77
CA CYS A 66 12.88 -27.99 -94.31
C CYS A 66 13.84 -26.95 -93.70
N LEU A 67 15.06 -27.34 -93.34
CA LEU A 67 16.12 -26.43 -92.87
C LEU A 67 17.18 -26.09 -93.93
N THR A 68 17.18 -26.71 -95.11
CA THR A 68 17.98 -26.25 -96.27
C THR A 68 17.24 -26.49 -97.60
N PRO A 69 17.36 -25.63 -98.63
CA PRO A 69 16.74 -25.88 -99.93
C PRO A 69 17.53 -26.87 -100.82
N ASP A 70 18.73 -27.29 -100.43
CA ASP A 70 19.68 -27.99 -101.31
C ASP A 70 19.77 -29.53 -101.14
N LEU A 71 19.19 -30.10 -100.08
CA LEU A 71 19.12 -31.57 -99.87
C LEU A 71 17.66 -32.05 -99.87
N ARG A 72 17.42 -33.33 -100.25
CA ARG A 72 16.04 -33.84 -100.35
C ARG A 72 15.35 -33.85 -98.98
N SER A 73 14.04 -33.60 -98.99
CA SER A 73 13.18 -33.82 -97.84
C SER A 73 13.18 -35.31 -97.41
N PRO A 74 12.89 -35.64 -96.14
CA PRO A 74 12.64 -37.00 -95.70
C PRO A 74 11.35 -37.58 -96.31
N ASN A 75 11.30 -38.92 -96.43
CA ASN A 75 10.12 -39.68 -96.84
C ASN A 75 10.21 -41.13 -96.35
N GLY A 76 9.68 -41.39 -95.16
CA GLY A 76 9.86 -42.66 -94.44
C GLY A 76 11.23 -42.78 -93.76
N ASP A 77 12.06 -41.74 -93.84
CA ASP A 77 13.31 -41.63 -93.07
C ASP A 77 12.96 -41.31 -91.60
N ASP A 78 13.68 -41.93 -90.66
CA ASP A 78 13.55 -41.70 -89.21
C ASP A 78 14.64 -40.73 -88.74
N LEU A 79 14.25 -39.53 -88.28
CA LEU A 79 15.18 -38.42 -88.03
C LEU A 79 15.32 -38.16 -86.51
N PRO A 80 16.52 -38.30 -85.90
CA PRO A 80 16.74 -38.02 -84.47
C PRO A 80 16.73 -36.52 -84.10
N GLU A 81 16.15 -36.17 -82.95
CA GLU A 81 16.28 -34.84 -82.32
C GLU A 81 17.77 -34.46 -82.14
N MET A 82 18.16 -33.28 -82.65
CA MET A 82 19.54 -32.75 -82.57
C MET A 82 19.66 -31.42 -81.80
N GLY A 83 18.55 -30.87 -81.31
CA GLY A 83 18.52 -29.63 -80.54
C GLY A 83 17.34 -28.74 -80.91
N LYS A 84 17.60 -27.43 -81.04
CA LYS A 84 16.62 -26.41 -81.41
C LYS A 84 17.17 -25.55 -82.55
N THR A 85 16.28 -24.95 -83.32
CA THR A 85 16.63 -23.90 -84.29
C THR A 85 16.82 -22.54 -83.60
N SER A 86 17.25 -21.52 -84.34
CA SER A 86 17.37 -20.15 -83.83
C SER A 86 16.02 -19.59 -83.38
N ASP A 87 16.03 -18.65 -82.44
CA ASP A 87 14.79 -17.98 -82.03
C ASP A 87 14.13 -17.19 -83.17
N ALA A 88 14.86 -16.85 -84.23
CA ALA A 88 14.28 -16.27 -85.46
C ALA A 88 13.43 -17.31 -86.23
N VAL A 89 13.95 -18.52 -86.47
CA VAL A 89 13.17 -19.61 -87.10
C VAL A 89 11.97 -19.98 -86.23
N TYR A 90 12.14 -20.06 -84.91
CA TYR A 90 11.04 -20.28 -83.96
C TYR A 90 9.92 -19.22 -84.08
N ARG A 91 10.27 -17.93 -84.15
CA ARG A 91 9.28 -16.85 -84.30
C ARG A 91 8.54 -16.89 -85.64
N ILE A 92 9.14 -17.46 -86.69
CA ILE A 92 8.45 -17.73 -87.96
C ILE A 92 7.46 -18.86 -87.80
N LEU A 93 7.84 -19.97 -87.15
CA LEU A 93 6.92 -21.09 -86.90
C LEU A 93 5.75 -20.71 -85.98
N LEU A 94 5.97 -19.85 -84.98
CA LEU A 94 4.89 -19.27 -84.15
C LEU A 94 3.91 -18.43 -84.97
N ASN A 95 4.40 -17.68 -85.96
CA ASN A 95 3.61 -16.68 -86.67
C ASN A 95 3.06 -17.13 -88.03
N GLY A 96 3.54 -18.28 -88.55
CA GLY A 96 3.19 -18.84 -89.84
C GLY A 96 2.25 -20.05 -89.76
N TYR A 97 2.25 -20.83 -90.83
CA TYR A 97 1.43 -22.04 -90.95
C TYR A 97 2.11 -23.22 -90.23
N PRO A 98 1.39 -24.15 -89.56
CA PRO A 98 -0.05 -24.20 -89.36
C PRO A 98 -0.54 -23.55 -88.04
N GLN A 99 0.29 -22.75 -87.34
CA GLN A 99 -0.15 -22.08 -86.10
C GLN A 99 -1.23 -21.01 -86.36
N LYS A 100 -1.26 -20.46 -87.56
CA LYS A 100 -2.35 -19.59 -88.06
C LYS A 100 -2.87 -20.14 -89.39
N SER A 101 -4.17 -19.96 -89.63
CA SER A 101 -4.84 -20.37 -90.87
C SER A 101 -4.43 -19.49 -92.06
N PRO A 102 -4.60 -19.96 -93.33
CA PRO A 102 -4.36 -19.14 -94.51
C PRO A 102 -5.06 -17.77 -94.49
N SER A 103 -6.30 -17.74 -93.96
CA SER A 103 -7.11 -16.51 -93.82
C SER A 103 -6.46 -15.50 -92.88
N GLU A 104 -6.09 -15.91 -91.65
CA GLU A 104 -5.35 -15.06 -90.70
C GLU A 104 -3.97 -14.65 -91.24
N LEU A 105 -3.38 -15.49 -92.09
CA LEU A 105 -2.12 -15.20 -92.74
C LEU A 105 -2.26 -14.26 -93.95
N GLY A 106 -3.47 -14.03 -94.48
CA GLY A 106 -3.72 -13.16 -95.62
C GLY A 106 -3.39 -13.78 -96.99
N VAL A 107 -3.48 -15.11 -97.10
CA VAL A 107 -3.19 -15.88 -98.32
C VAL A 107 -4.34 -16.83 -98.66
N ALA A 108 -4.45 -17.25 -99.91
CA ALA A 108 -5.65 -17.91 -100.43
C ALA A 108 -5.75 -19.40 -100.07
N THR A 109 -4.61 -20.11 -99.90
CA THR A 109 -4.61 -21.56 -99.69
C THR A 109 -3.59 -22.02 -98.64
N THR A 110 -3.74 -23.27 -98.21
CA THR A 110 -2.78 -23.98 -97.33
C THR A 110 -1.38 -24.09 -97.94
N GLU A 111 -1.30 -24.19 -99.27
CA GLU A 111 -0.05 -24.31 -100.02
C GLU A 111 0.68 -22.96 -100.07
N GLU A 112 -0.05 -21.85 -100.30
CA GLU A 112 0.54 -20.50 -100.23
C GLU A 112 1.07 -20.20 -98.82
N ALA A 113 0.29 -20.57 -97.79
CA ALA A 113 0.64 -20.38 -96.38
C ALA A 113 1.88 -21.19 -95.97
N HIS A 114 1.92 -22.47 -96.37
CA HIS A 114 3.06 -23.35 -96.16
C HIS A 114 4.31 -22.85 -96.90
N TYR A 115 4.20 -22.55 -98.20
CA TYR A 115 5.35 -22.17 -99.02
C TYR A 115 6.00 -20.86 -98.55
N ALA A 116 5.20 -19.85 -98.22
CA ALA A 116 5.71 -18.60 -97.66
C ALA A 116 6.40 -18.80 -96.30
N THR A 117 5.85 -19.67 -95.45
CA THR A 117 6.46 -20.03 -94.17
C THR A 117 7.79 -20.75 -94.41
N GLN A 118 7.87 -21.67 -95.37
CA GLN A 118 9.09 -22.39 -95.72
C GLN A 118 10.19 -21.48 -96.30
N LEU A 119 9.85 -20.53 -97.18
CA LEU A 119 10.80 -19.55 -97.70
C LEU A 119 11.35 -18.66 -96.56
N ALA A 120 10.48 -18.26 -95.63
CA ALA A 120 10.90 -17.46 -94.47
C ALA A 120 11.81 -18.27 -93.52
N VAL A 121 11.54 -19.56 -93.28
CA VAL A 121 12.43 -20.48 -92.54
C VAL A 121 13.79 -20.58 -93.24
N TRP A 122 13.79 -20.80 -94.56
CA TRP A 122 14.85 -20.48 -95.54
C TRP A 122 15.81 -19.36 -95.12
N ILE A 123 15.27 -18.16 -95.15
CA ILE A 123 16.02 -16.92 -95.02
C ILE A 123 16.47 -16.71 -93.56
N ALA A 124 15.67 -17.11 -92.56
CA ALA A 124 16.04 -17.03 -91.14
C ALA A 124 17.01 -18.13 -90.67
N ALA A 125 17.23 -19.18 -91.48
CA ALA A 125 18.32 -20.15 -91.34
C ALA A 125 19.60 -19.71 -92.11
N ASN A 126 19.57 -18.57 -92.80
CA ASN A 126 20.64 -18.03 -93.64
C ASN A 126 21.00 -18.86 -94.90
N GLU A 127 20.09 -19.72 -95.36
CA GLU A 127 20.26 -20.57 -96.55
C GLU A 127 19.88 -19.88 -97.88
N LEU A 128 19.14 -18.77 -97.77
CA LEU A 128 18.65 -17.91 -98.86
C LEU A 128 18.67 -16.45 -98.39
N THR A 129 18.65 -15.49 -99.32
CA THR A 129 18.38 -14.07 -99.01
C THR A 129 17.11 -13.60 -99.74
N GLU A 130 16.60 -12.43 -99.38
CA GLU A 130 15.38 -11.88 -100.00
C GLU A 130 15.65 -11.36 -101.42
N GLU A 131 16.85 -10.85 -101.68
CA GLU A 131 17.28 -10.31 -102.98
C GLU A 131 17.56 -11.40 -104.03
N ASP A 132 17.84 -12.62 -103.59
CA ASP A 132 18.07 -13.78 -104.47
C ASP A 132 16.77 -14.30 -105.14
N LEU A 133 15.61 -14.05 -104.53
CA LEU A 133 14.34 -14.66 -104.90
C LEU A 133 13.50 -13.79 -105.83
N VAL A 134 13.32 -14.26 -107.07
CA VAL A 134 12.33 -13.71 -108.02
C VAL A 134 10.97 -14.36 -107.74
N ALA A 135 10.14 -13.65 -106.98
CA ALA A 135 8.78 -14.08 -106.65
C ALA A 135 7.90 -14.28 -107.90
N LYS A 136 6.99 -15.27 -107.83
CA LYS A 136 5.95 -15.52 -108.85
C LYS A 136 4.51 -15.35 -108.34
N ASN A 137 4.33 -15.26 -107.03
CA ASN A 137 3.04 -15.03 -106.37
C ASN A 137 3.21 -14.00 -105.24
N GLU A 138 2.51 -12.87 -105.35
CA GLU A 138 2.66 -11.74 -104.42
C GLU A 138 2.12 -12.04 -103.01
N ARG A 139 1.07 -12.86 -102.89
CA ARG A 139 0.51 -13.24 -101.57
C ARG A 139 1.54 -14.01 -100.75
N VAL A 140 2.19 -15.00 -101.38
CA VAL A 140 3.30 -15.76 -100.80
C VAL A 140 4.43 -14.83 -100.36
N HIS A 141 4.85 -13.90 -101.22
CA HIS A 141 5.98 -13.02 -100.93
C HIS A 141 5.69 -11.99 -99.83
N ASN A 142 4.47 -11.43 -99.81
CA ASN A 142 4.02 -10.50 -98.76
C ASN A 142 3.91 -11.19 -97.40
N LEU A 143 3.42 -12.44 -97.36
CA LEU A 143 3.42 -13.27 -96.16
C LEU A 143 4.86 -13.56 -95.69
N MET A 144 5.74 -13.98 -96.60
CA MET A 144 7.16 -14.26 -96.31
C MET A 144 7.86 -13.04 -95.65
N LYS A 145 7.74 -11.86 -96.26
CA LYS A 145 8.25 -10.59 -95.69
C LYS A 145 7.70 -10.32 -94.30
N ARG A 146 6.39 -10.49 -94.08
CA ARG A 146 5.76 -10.26 -92.77
C ARG A 146 6.27 -11.23 -91.70
N LEU A 147 6.50 -12.49 -92.04
CA LEU A 147 7.09 -13.48 -91.13
C LEU A 147 8.56 -13.16 -90.78
N LEU A 148 9.34 -12.69 -91.75
CA LEU A 148 10.72 -12.24 -91.54
C LEU A 148 10.80 -10.95 -90.72
N GLU A 149 9.84 -10.03 -90.85
CA GLU A 149 9.77 -8.84 -90.02
C GLU A 149 9.34 -9.17 -88.57
N ALA A 150 8.38 -10.09 -88.39
CA ALA A 150 8.03 -10.62 -87.08
C ALA A 150 9.22 -11.31 -86.41
N SER A 151 10.00 -12.11 -87.15
CA SER A 151 11.17 -12.82 -86.60
C SER A 151 12.33 -11.92 -86.20
N LYS A 152 12.42 -10.70 -86.75
CA LYS A 152 13.36 -9.65 -86.32
C LYS A 152 12.84 -8.81 -85.15
N LYS A 153 11.54 -8.50 -85.11
CA LYS A 153 10.93 -7.51 -84.19
C LYS A 153 10.36 -8.08 -82.90
N GLU A 154 9.83 -9.30 -82.91
CA GLU A 154 9.23 -9.91 -81.72
C GLU A 154 10.29 -10.49 -80.78
N THR A 155 10.06 -10.38 -79.47
CA THR A 155 10.99 -10.85 -78.42
C THR A 155 10.75 -12.30 -77.98
N GLY A 156 9.92 -13.06 -78.70
CA GLY A 156 9.64 -14.46 -78.39
C GLY A 156 10.90 -15.33 -78.45
N SER A 157 11.14 -16.13 -77.39
CA SER A 157 12.35 -16.96 -77.23
C SER A 157 12.01 -18.35 -76.68
N GLN A 158 12.76 -19.36 -77.12
CA GLN A 158 12.65 -20.75 -76.66
C GLN A 158 13.32 -21.00 -75.30
N ASN A 159 13.96 -19.98 -74.73
CA ASN A 159 14.48 -20.01 -73.37
C ASN A 159 13.31 -19.94 -72.38
N VAL A 160 13.15 -20.98 -71.55
CA VAL A 160 12.04 -21.05 -70.59
C VAL A 160 12.26 -20.07 -69.45
N PHE A 161 11.51 -18.97 -69.48
CA PHE A 161 11.48 -17.96 -68.42
C PHE A 161 10.54 -18.41 -67.29
N PHE A 162 11.01 -18.25 -66.06
CA PHE A 162 10.23 -18.50 -64.85
C PHE A 162 10.74 -17.57 -63.74
N LYS A 163 9.83 -16.81 -63.15
CA LYS A 163 10.10 -15.95 -61.99
C LYS A 163 8.85 -15.91 -61.10
N VAL A 164 9.03 -15.94 -59.79
CA VAL A 164 7.96 -15.59 -58.84
C VAL A 164 8.13 -14.12 -58.46
N ASN A 165 7.04 -13.35 -58.43
CA ASN A 165 7.01 -11.99 -57.91
C ASN A 165 5.98 -11.89 -56.77
N PRO A 166 6.23 -11.14 -55.67
CA PRO A 166 7.49 -10.47 -55.33
C PRO A 166 8.64 -11.47 -55.07
N VAL A 167 9.89 -10.98 -55.16
CA VAL A 167 11.11 -11.76 -54.86
C VAL A 167 11.57 -11.51 -53.43
N ASP A 168 11.41 -10.29 -52.95
CA ASP A 168 11.85 -9.85 -51.63
C ASP A 168 11.02 -10.50 -50.51
N SER A 169 11.61 -10.60 -49.32
CA SER A 169 10.93 -11.15 -48.12
C SER A 169 9.64 -10.38 -47.82
N GLN A 170 8.54 -11.09 -47.59
CA GLN A 170 7.24 -10.47 -47.32
C GLN A 170 6.87 -10.58 -45.84
N THR A 171 6.39 -9.48 -45.26
CA THR A 171 5.82 -9.48 -43.92
C THR A 171 4.32 -9.78 -44.01
N ALA A 172 3.84 -10.78 -43.26
CA ALA A 172 2.42 -11.05 -43.12
C ALA A 172 1.81 -10.12 -42.05
N THR A 173 0.68 -9.49 -42.36
CA THR A 173 0.06 -8.44 -41.54
C THR A 173 -1.37 -8.80 -41.12
N GLN A 174 -1.79 -8.37 -39.93
CA GLN A 174 -3.07 -8.80 -39.34
C GLN A 174 -4.29 -8.29 -40.11
N LYS A 175 -5.20 -9.21 -40.43
CA LYS A 175 -6.50 -8.95 -41.06
C LYS A 175 -7.53 -9.98 -40.57
N GLY A 176 -8.34 -9.57 -39.60
CA GLY A 176 -9.24 -10.49 -38.89
C GLY A 176 -8.45 -11.53 -38.09
N ASP A 177 -8.78 -12.81 -38.28
CA ASP A 177 -8.18 -13.94 -37.55
C ASP A 177 -6.86 -14.46 -38.14
N TYR A 178 -6.36 -13.85 -39.21
CA TYR A 178 -5.12 -14.23 -39.88
C TYR A 178 -4.13 -13.07 -39.99
N LEU A 179 -2.84 -13.42 -40.05
CA LEU A 179 -1.80 -12.60 -40.64
C LEU A 179 -1.72 -13.00 -42.13
N GLU A 180 -1.91 -12.06 -43.05
CA GLU A 180 -1.86 -12.34 -44.50
C GLU A 180 -0.74 -11.60 -45.23
N THR A 181 -0.17 -12.25 -46.24
CA THR A 181 0.72 -11.61 -47.21
C THR A 181 -0.07 -10.96 -48.35
N GLY A 182 0.60 -10.13 -49.14
CA GLY A 182 0.18 -9.85 -50.51
C GLY A 182 0.15 -11.11 -51.39
N PHE A 183 -0.38 -10.96 -52.61
CA PHE A 183 -0.41 -12.04 -53.60
C PHE A 183 0.94 -12.20 -54.32
N TYR A 184 1.37 -13.45 -54.44
CA TYR A 184 2.46 -13.90 -55.30
C TYR A 184 1.93 -14.37 -56.65
N ALA A 185 2.66 -14.07 -57.72
CA ALA A 185 2.34 -14.46 -59.09
C ALA A 185 3.54 -15.13 -59.78
N VAL A 186 3.28 -16.14 -60.60
CA VAL A 186 4.28 -16.75 -61.50
C VAL A 186 4.30 -16.00 -62.83
N GLN A 187 5.47 -15.52 -63.22
CA GLN A 187 5.73 -14.87 -64.50
C GLN A 187 6.53 -15.84 -65.39
N THR A 188 6.00 -16.19 -66.55
CA THR A 188 6.58 -17.18 -67.47
C THR A 188 6.22 -16.86 -68.93
N ASN A 189 6.98 -17.44 -69.87
CA ASN A 189 6.66 -17.50 -71.31
C ASN A 189 6.08 -18.87 -71.73
N ALA A 190 5.66 -19.70 -70.77
CA ALA A 190 4.94 -20.94 -71.03
C ALA A 190 3.52 -20.68 -71.55
N VAL A 191 3.03 -21.55 -72.44
CA VAL A 191 1.65 -21.48 -72.96
C VAL A 191 0.64 -22.10 -72.00
N SER A 192 1.10 -23.02 -71.15
CA SER A 192 0.33 -23.64 -70.06
C SER A 192 1.30 -24.21 -69.02
N GLY A 193 0.76 -24.58 -67.85
CA GLY A 193 1.54 -25.18 -66.77
C GLY A 193 0.85 -25.08 -65.42
N SER A 194 1.46 -25.69 -64.41
CA SER A 194 1.02 -25.60 -63.02
C SER A 194 2.22 -25.44 -62.08
N TYR A 195 1.96 -24.96 -60.87
CA TYR A 195 2.96 -24.82 -59.83
C TYR A 195 2.44 -25.24 -58.45
N THR A 196 3.33 -25.79 -57.64
CA THR A 196 3.08 -26.24 -56.27
C THR A 196 3.95 -25.42 -55.31
N ILE A 197 3.35 -24.92 -54.23
CA ILE A 197 4.09 -24.26 -53.16
C ILE A 197 4.63 -25.35 -52.21
N LEU A 198 5.93 -25.30 -51.94
CA LEU A 198 6.66 -26.21 -51.06
C LEU A 198 7.22 -25.40 -49.88
N PRO A 199 6.46 -25.26 -48.77
CA PRO A 199 6.89 -24.49 -47.62
C PRO A 199 7.66 -25.37 -46.61
N GLU A 200 8.66 -24.77 -45.96
CA GLU A 200 9.61 -25.41 -45.05
C GLU A 200 9.47 -24.81 -43.64
N ASN A 201 9.45 -25.64 -42.60
CA ASN A 201 9.36 -25.24 -41.18
C ASN A 201 8.17 -24.31 -40.84
N THR A 202 6.98 -24.69 -41.31
CA THR A 202 5.77 -23.86 -41.26
C THR A 202 5.13 -23.74 -39.88
N PRO A 203 4.48 -22.59 -39.55
CA PRO A 203 3.59 -22.51 -38.39
C PRO A 203 2.36 -23.42 -38.54
N LYS A 204 1.81 -23.87 -37.42
CA LYS A 204 0.59 -24.71 -37.41
C LYS A 204 -0.62 -23.91 -37.90
N GLY A 205 -1.43 -24.52 -38.77
CA GLY A 205 -2.62 -23.87 -39.33
C GLY A 205 -2.35 -22.88 -40.45
N LEU A 206 -1.14 -22.88 -41.03
CA LEU A 206 -0.83 -22.21 -42.29
C LEU A 206 -1.85 -22.62 -43.37
N ARG A 207 -2.37 -21.64 -44.13
CA ARG A 207 -3.16 -21.88 -45.35
C ARG A 207 -2.55 -21.14 -46.54
N ILE A 208 -2.77 -21.70 -47.72
CA ILE A 208 -2.37 -21.12 -49.01
C ILE A 208 -3.64 -20.98 -49.83
N VAL A 209 -4.00 -19.76 -50.21
CA VAL A 209 -5.27 -19.48 -50.90
C VAL A 209 -5.05 -18.70 -52.19
N ASN A 210 -5.90 -18.94 -53.20
CA ASN A 210 -5.89 -18.18 -54.44
C ASN A 210 -6.70 -16.86 -54.33
N GLU A 211 -6.88 -16.15 -55.45
CA GLU A 211 -7.61 -14.87 -55.50
C GLU A 211 -9.10 -15.00 -55.15
N ASN A 212 -9.69 -16.19 -55.32
CA ASN A 212 -11.06 -16.51 -54.91
C ASN A 212 -11.17 -16.92 -53.43
N GLY A 213 -10.05 -17.06 -52.71
CA GLY A 213 -10.00 -17.59 -51.35
C GLY A 213 -10.03 -19.12 -51.25
N GLU A 214 -9.94 -19.85 -52.37
CA GLU A 214 -9.90 -21.31 -52.39
C GLU A 214 -8.56 -21.82 -51.85
N GLU A 215 -8.58 -22.76 -50.90
CA GLU A 215 -7.37 -23.33 -50.30
C GLU A 215 -6.72 -24.32 -51.29
N LYS A 216 -5.54 -23.96 -51.80
CA LYS A 216 -4.83 -24.67 -52.89
C LYS A 216 -3.32 -24.67 -52.64
N SER A 217 -2.72 -25.86 -52.58
CA SER A 217 -1.25 -26.03 -52.56
C SER A 217 -0.63 -26.12 -53.96
N THR A 218 -1.43 -26.45 -54.98
CA THR A 218 -1.07 -26.50 -56.40
C THR A 218 -2.08 -25.71 -57.21
N LEU A 219 -1.58 -24.86 -58.11
CA LEU A 219 -2.36 -23.89 -58.89
C LEU A 219 -1.92 -23.88 -60.36
N SER A 220 -2.77 -23.35 -61.24
CA SER A 220 -2.41 -23.04 -62.63
C SER A 220 -1.51 -21.79 -62.71
N ILE A 221 -0.62 -21.68 -63.71
CA ILE A 221 0.31 -20.55 -63.85
C ILE A 221 -0.35 -19.16 -64.03
N ASN A 222 -1.66 -19.10 -64.28
CA ASN A 222 -2.44 -17.87 -64.35
C ASN A 222 -3.17 -17.50 -63.05
N GLU A 223 -3.20 -18.39 -62.04
CA GLU A 223 -3.67 -18.05 -60.69
C GLU A 223 -2.55 -17.36 -59.90
N LYS A 224 -2.92 -16.50 -58.94
CA LYS A 224 -2.03 -16.00 -57.87
C LYS A 224 -2.32 -16.74 -56.57
N PHE A 225 -1.37 -16.74 -55.64
CA PHE A 225 -1.55 -17.29 -54.30
C PHE A 225 -1.13 -16.29 -53.21
N LYS A 226 -1.72 -16.38 -52.02
CA LYS A 226 -1.23 -15.69 -50.80
C LYS A 226 -1.18 -16.64 -49.62
N ILE A 227 -0.43 -16.24 -48.61
CA ILE A 227 -0.23 -16.99 -47.38
C ILE A 227 -1.12 -16.43 -46.26
N LEU A 228 -1.77 -17.30 -45.50
CA LEU A 228 -2.50 -16.98 -44.27
C LEU A 228 -1.90 -17.75 -43.09
N ILE A 229 -1.57 -17.05 -42.01
CA ILE A 229 -1.06 -17.61 -40.74
C ILE A 229 -2.07 -17.27 -39.64
N PRO A 230 -2.49 -18.18 -38.73
CA PRO A 230 -3.44 -17.84 -37.67
C PRO A 230 -2.90 -16.72 -36.75
N LYS A 231 -3.71 -15.71 -36.41
CA LYS A 231 -3.22 -14.49 -35.72
C LYS A 231 -2.44 -14.75 -34.43
N ASN A 232 -2.81 -15.78 -33.66
CA ASN A 232 -2.17 -16.14 -32.39
C ASN A 232 -0.95 -17.09 -32.59
N THR A 233 -0.18 -16.89 -33.65
CA THR A 233 1.09 -17.60 -33.91
C THR A 233 2.25 -16.73 -33.46
N SER A 234 3.13 -17.20 -32.56
CA SER A 234 4.30 -16.43 -32.07
C SER A 234 5.14 -15.88 -33.24
N SER A 235 5.74 -14.70 -33.07
CA SER A 235 6.58 -14.02 -34.09
C SER A 235 7.64 -14.96 -34.68
N GLY A 236 7.89 -14.86 -35.99
CA GLY A 236 8.81 -15.76 -36.66
C GLY A 236 8.97 -15.52 -38.15
N ASN A 237 9.60 -16.48 -38.82
CA ASN A 237 9.69 -16.55 -40.26
C ASN A 237 9.69 -18.01 -40.74
N PHE A 238 9.29 -18.24 -41.98
CA PHE A 238 9.42 -19.53 -42.66
C PHE A 238 9.84 -19.31 -44.13
N LYS A 239 10.33 -20.39 -44.77
CA LYS A 239 10.78 -20.36 -46.17
C LYS A 239 9.83 -21.15 -47.05
N MET A 240 9.69 -20.78 -48.32
CA MET A 240 9.00 -21.60 -49.30
C MET A 240 9.67 -21.54 -50.67
N LYS A 241 9.54 -22.62 -51.43
CA LYS A 241 9.90 -22.68 -52.85
C LYS A 241 8.64 -22.91 -53.69
N VAL A 242 8.61 -22.38 -54.90
CA VAL A 242 7.60 -22.69 -55.91
C VAL A 242 8.23 -23.63 -56.92
N LYS A 243 7.76 -24.88 -56.99
CA LYS A 243 8.13 -25.82 -58.06
C LYS A 243 7.03 -25.78 -59.13
N SER A 244 7.40 -25.65 -60.41
CA SER A 244 6.45 -25.60 -61.53
C SER A 244 6.79 -26.56 -62.65
N THR A 245 5.76 -27.12 -63.27
CA THR A 245 5.85 -27.83 -64.55
C THR A 245 5.28 -26.93 -65.64
N LEU A 246 6.14 -26.51 -66.57
CA LEU A 246 5.85 -25.50 -67.58
C LEU A 246 5.89 -26.13 -68.98
N THR A 247 4.89 -25.84 -69.80
CA THR A 247 4.80 -26.27 -71.20
C THR A 247 5.09 -25.09 -72.11
N ASN A 248 6.17 -25.17 -72.89
CA ASN A 248 6.56 -24.15 -73.86
C ASN A 248 6.54 -24.74 -75.28
N LEU A 249 6.16 -23.93 -76.27
CA LEU A 249 6.43 -24.23 -77.67
C LEU A 249 7.93 -24.05 -77.96
N GLN A 250 8.54 -24.98 -78.68
CA GLN A 250 9.95 -24.93 -79.10
C GLN A 250 10.10 -25.48 -80.52
N ALA A 251 10.96 -24.85 -81.33
CA ALA A 251 11.25 -25.24 -82.70
C ALA A 251 12.40 -26.25 -82.72
N ILE A 252 12.04 -27.50 -82.47
CA ILE A 252 12.96 -28.63 -82.34
C ILE A 252 13.61 -28.91 -83.69
N ALA A 253 14.92 -29.11 -83.70
CA ALA A 253 15.66 -29.49 -84.89
C ALA A 253 15.89 -31.00 -84.90
N PHE A 254 15.71 -31.64 -86.05
CA PHE A 254 15.93 -33.07 -86.27
C PHE A 254 17.00 -33.26 -87.34
N LYS A 255 17.93 -34.19 -87.10
CA LYS A 255 19.10 -34.41 -87.96
C LYS A 255 18.78 -35.38 -89.10
N GLY A 256 19.01 -34.94 -90.32
CA GLY A 256 19.00 -35.78 -91.50
C GLY A 256 20.33 -36.52 -91.73
N SER A 257 20.42 -37.20 -92.88
CA SER A 257 21.66 -37.85 -93.36
C SER A 257 22.41 -36.95 -94.34
N GLU A 258 23.57 -37.37 -94.84
CA GLU A 258 24.33 -36.61 -95.86
C GLU A 258 23.52 -36.28 -97.14
N LYS A 259 22.41 -36.98 -97.38
CA LYS A 259 21.53 -36.81 -98.55
C LYS A 259 20.14 -36.29 -98.19
N VAL A 260 19.78 -36.24 -96.90
CA VAL A 260 18.46 -35.85 -96.41
C VAL A 260 18.63 -34.66 -95.50
N GLN A 261 17.92 -33.58 -95.77
CA GLN A 261 18.09 -32.38 -94.95
C GLN A 261 17.66 -32.57 -93.50
N ASN A 262 18.23 -31.74 -92.63
CA ASN A 262 17.66 -31.49 -91.31
C ASN A 262 16.27 -30.85 -91.46
N THR A 263 15.40 -31.09 -90.49
CA THR A 263 14.05 -30.51 -90.44
C THR A 263 13.79 -29.86 -89.09
N THR A 264 12.71 -29.09 -88.98
CA THR A 264 12.24 -28.56 -87.70
C THR A 264 10.75 -28.70 -87.50
N VAL A 265 10.33 -28.98 -86.27
CA VAL A 265 8.92 -29.08 -85.87
C VAL A 265 8.69 -28.20 -84.65
N LEU A 266 7.62 -27.41 -84.67
CA LEU A 266 7.19 -26.63 -83.51
C LEU A 266 6.40 -27.55 -82.56
N LEU A 267 7.03 -27.95 -81.45
CA LEU A 267 6.47 -28.90 -80.50
C LEU A 267 6.29 -28.29 -79.12
N GLN A 268 5.26 -28.72 -78.40
CA GLN A 268 5.15 -28.49 -76.96
C GLN A 268 6.17 -29.37 -76.22
N LYS A 269 7.00 -28.75 -75.38
CA LYS A 269 7.97 -29.43 -74.51
C LYS A 269 7.72 -28.99 -73.07
N ASN A 270 7.63 -29.98 -72.17
CA ASN A 270 7.51 -29.73 -70.73
C ASN A 270 8.89 -29.54 -70.11
N SER A 271 8.98 -28.68 -69.10
CA SER A 271 10.18 -28.50 -68.27
C SER A 271 9.80 -28.25 -66.82
N GLU A 272 10.60 -28.77 -65.89
CA GLU A 272 10.49 -28.41 -64.48
C GLU A 272 11.33 -27.15 -64.20
N LYS A 273 10.80 -26.28 -63.33
CA LYS A 273 11.52 -25.14 -62.73
C LYS A 273 11.25 -25.11 -61.23
N ILE A 274 12.15 -24.48 -60.49
CA ILE A 274 11.98 -24.21 -59.06
C ILE A 274 12.52 -22.82 -58.73
N SER A 275 11.89 -22.11 -57.80
CA SER A 275 12.36 -20.82 -57.33
C SER A 275 13.55 -20.96 -56.37
N THR A 276 14.23 -19.84 -56.11
CA THR A 276 14.98 -19.64 -54.87
C THR A 276 14.04 -19.69 -53.65
N ASP A 277 14.60 -19.70 -52.45
CA ASP A 277 13.83 -19.49 -51.22
C ASP A 277 13.10 -18.13 -51.28
N LEU A 278 11.79 -18.16 -51.06
CA LEU A 278 10.97 -16.99 -50.74
C LEU A 278 10.75 -17.00 -49.23
N VAL A 279 10.93 -15.85 -48.57
CA VAL A 279 10.86 -15.74 -47.11
C VAL A 279 9.58 -15.00 -46.70
N VAL A 280 8.82 -15.60 -45.79
CA VAL A 280 7.67 -14.95 -45.13
C VAL A 280 8.03 -14.73 -43.67
N ASN A 281 7.90 -13.51 -43.18
CA ASN A 281 8.13 -13.12 -41.79
C ASN A 281 6.87 -12.51 -41.17
N TRP A 282 6.76 -12.51 -39.85
CA TRP A 282 5.66 -11.84 -39.13
C TRP A 282 6.03 -11.54 -37.68
N GLU A 283 5.44 -10.46 -37.15
CA GLU A 283 5.50 -10.10 -35.74
C GLU A 283 4.11 -10.22 -35.12
N SER A 284 4.02 -10.96 -34.01
CA SER A 284 2.80 -11.13 -33.22
C SER A 284 3.00 -10.51 -31.86
N VAL A 285 2.56 -9.26 -31.75
CA VAL A 285 2.61 -8.47 -30.52
C VAL A 285 1.21 -7.99 -30.13
N GLY A 286 1.03 -7.75 -28.83
CA GLY A 286 -0.14 -7.10 -28.26
C GLY A 286 0.26 -6.05 -27.23
N SER A 287 -0.69 -5.63 -26.41
CA SER A 287 -0.46 -4.67 -25.32
C SER A 287 -1.04 -5.17 -24.00
N LEU A 288 -0.47 -4.71 -22.88
CA LEU A 288 -1.00 -4.88 -21.53
C LEU A 288 -1.36 -3.52 -20.93
N LYS A 289 -2.56 -3.43 -20.33
CA LYS A 289 -3.04 -2.28 -19.58
C LYS A 289 -3.43 -2.70 -18.17
N ILE A 290 -2.66 -2.25 -17.18
CA ILE A 290 -2.97 -2.43 -15.76
C ILE A 290 -3.76 -1.20 -15.30
N MET A 291 -4.91 -1.42 -14.65
CA MET A 291 -5.76 -0.38 -14.08
C MET A 291 -5.85 -0.56 -12.57
N LYS A 292 -5.29 0.40 -11.82
CA LYS A 292 -5.17 0.34 -10.36
C LYS A 292 -6.26 1.14 -9.67
N LEU A 293 -7.00 0.46 -8.80
CA LEU A 293 -8.09 1.01 -8.03
C LEU A 293 -7.87 0.84 -6.51
N GLY A 294 -8.58 1.63 -5.70
CA GLY A 294 -8.75 1.41 -4.26
C GLY A 294 -10.09 0.74 -3.91
N GLU A 295 -10.44 0.73 -2.61
CA GLU A 295 -11.64 0.08 -2.08
C GLU A 295 -12.94 0.62 -2.70
N LYS A 296 -12.98 1.90 -3.07
CA LYS A 296 -14.17 2.62 -3.57
C LYS A 296 -14.16 2.83 -5.09
N LYS A 297 -13.27 2.15 -5.81
CA LYS A 297 -12.99 2.33 -7.26
C LYS A 297 -12.39 3.69 -7.63
N GLU A 298 -11.79 4.40 -6.67
CA GLU A 298 -10.90 5.53 -6.95
C GLU A 298 -9.62 5.05 -7.65
N VAL A 299 -9.07 5.83 -8.58
CA VAL A 299 -7.87 5.46 -9.36
C VAL A 299 -6.58 5.77 -8.59
N LEU A 300 -5.60 4.86 -8.60
CA LEU A 300 -4.39 4.97 -7.78
C LEU A 300 -3.12 5.16 -8.60
N LYS A 301 -2.47 6.33 -8.43
CA LYS A 301 -1.13 6.64 -8.94
C LYS A 301 -0.04 5.99 -8.09
N GLY A 302 1.09 5.63 -8.69
CA GLY A 302 2.31 5.25 -7.98
C GLY A 302 2.43 3.78 -7.56
N ALA A 303 1.46 2.92 -7.88
CA ALA A 303 1.67 1.48 -7.77
C ALA A 303 2.75 1.05 -8.77
N VAL A 304 3.72 0.24 -8.34
CA VAL A 304 4.76 -0.30 -9.22
C VAL A 304 4.56 -1.80 -9.39
N PHE A 305 4.48 -2.23 -10.64
CA PHE A 305 4.31 -3.63 -11.04
C PHE A 305 5.55 -4.15 -11.74
N GLU A 306 5.97 -5.35 -11.37
CA GLU A 306 6.84 -6.18 -12.18
C GLU A 306 5.97 -6.98 -13.17
N VAL A 307 6.19 -6.78 -14.47
CA VAL A 307 5.58 -7.52 -15.56
C VAL A 307 6.64 -8.42 -16.19
N SER A 308 6.38 -9.73 -16.25
CA SER A 308 7.40 -10.71 -16.64
C SER A 308 6.86 -11.96 -17.34
N ASN A 309 7.70 -12.57 -18.18
CA ASN A 309 7.56 -13.95 -18.67
C ASN A 309 8.98 -14.57 -18.76
N GLU A 310 9.14 -15.70 -19.46
CA GLU A 310 10.43 -16.40 -19.59
C GLU A 310 11.54 -15.57 -20.27
N ASN A 311 11.18 -14.63 -21.15
CA ASN A 311 12.11 -13.88 -22.00
C ASN A 311 11.99 -12.34 -21.83
N PHE A 312 11.09 -11.87 -20.98
CA PHE A 312 10.80 -10.45 -20.76
C PHE A 312 10.65 -10.15 -19.26
N LYS A 313 11.20 -9.01 -18.81
CA LYS A 313 10.96 -8.47 -17.47
C LYS A 313 11.08 -6.95 -17.49
N GLN A 314 10.04 -6.25 -17.09
CA GLN A 314 10.02 -4.79 -16.99
C GLN A 314 9.18 -4.33 -15.79
N ASN A 315 9.63 -3.28 -15.12
CA ASN A 315 8.85 -2.61 -14.07
C ASN A 315 8.08 -1.42 -14.68
N VAL A 316 6.82 -1.24 -14.27
CA VAL A 316 5.96 -0.13 -14.71
C VAL A 316 5.22 0.50 -13.53
N THR A 317 4.99 1.81 -13.60
CA THR A 317 4.35 2.60 -12.54
C THR A 317 3.04 3.20 -13.02
N THR A 318 2.00 3.21 -12.18
CA THR A 318 0.71 3.77 -12.55
C THR A 318 0.70 5.30 -12.53
N ASN A 319 0.15 5.89 -13.58
CA ASN A 319 0.05 7.33 -13.77
C ASN A 319 -1.14 7.96 -13.00
N ASP A 320 -1.37 9.27 -13.17
CA ASP A 320 -2.46 10.05 -12.56
C ASP A 320 -3.88 9.54 -12.85
N LYS A 321 -4.05 8.67 -13.85
CA LYS A 321 -5.33 8.00 -14.18
C LYS A 321 -5.41 6.58 -13.62
N GLY A 322 -4.46 6.17 -12.77
CA GLY A 322 -4.32 4.81 -12.24
C GLY A 322 -3.90 3.78 -13.28
N ILE A 323 -3.34 4.20 -14.41
CA ILE A 323 -3.04 3.33 -15.56
C ILE A 323 -1.53 3.12 -15.70
N ALA A 324 -1.11 1.88 -15.95
CA ALA A 324 0.20 1.53 -16.49
C ALA A 324 0.01 0.71 -17.77
N GLU A 325 0.74 1.06 -18.84
CA GLU A 325 0.58 0.46 -20.17
C GLU A 325 1.93 0.00 -20.73
N LEU A 326 1.92 -1.15 -21.41
CA LEU A 326 3.04 -1.71 -22.17
C LEU A 326 2.53 -2.11 -23.56
N GLY A 327 3.08 -1.50 -24.61
CA GLY A 327 2.86 -1.91 -25.99
C GLY A 327 3.96 -2.85 -26.50
N ASN A 328 3.76 -3.38 -27.71
CA ASN A 328 4.72 -4.23 -28.43
C ASN A 328 5.21 -5.47 -27.64
N LEU A 329 4.38 -6.00 -26.74
CA LEU A 329 4.67 -7.21 -25.99
C LEU A 329 4.47 -8.44 -26.88
N PRO A 330 5.47 -9.32 -27.07
CA PRO A 330 5.29 -10.61 -27.75
C PRO A 330 4.12 -11.40 -27.15
N ILE A 331 3.29 -12.04 -27.97
CA ILE A 331 2.14 -12.79 -27.45
C ILE A 331 2.53 -13.93 -26.51
N GLY A 332 1.68 -14.18 -25.51
CA GLY A 332 1.90 -15.22 -24.50
C GLY A 332 1.34 -14.86 -23.13
N ILE A 333 1.65 -15.68 -22.12
CA ILE A 333 1.19 -15.48 -20.74
C ILE A 333 2.25 -14.68 -19.97
N TYR A 334 1.82 -13.55 -19.41
CA TYR A 334 2.60 -12.70 -18.53
C TYR A 334 2.18 -12.87 -17.08
N SER A 335 3.16 -12.82 -16.18
CA SER A 335 2.99 -12.69 -14.75
C SER A 335 3.10 -11.21 -14.36
N VAL A 336 2.11 -10.72 -13.63
CA VAL A 336 2.05 -9.34 -13.11
C VAL A 336 2.05 -9.41 -11.58
N LYS A 337 2.98 -8.72 -10.93
CA LYS A 337 3.14 -8.71 -9.48
C LYS A 337 3.32 -7.28 -8.98
N GLU A 338 2.56 -6.85 -7.96
CA GLU A 338 2.85 -5.59 -7.28
C GLU A 338 4.15 -5.72 -6.48
N ILE A 339 5.05 -4.76 -6.63
CA ILE A 339 6.34 -4.70 -5.92
C ILE A 339 6.47 -3.45 -5.04
N GLN A 340 5.61 -2.45 -5.25
CA GLN A 340 5.44 -1.29 -4.38
C GLN A 340 4.01 -0.79 -4.49
N ALA A 341 3.34 -0.59 -3.35
CA ALA A 341 1.98 -0.06 -3.30
C ALA A 341 1.96 1.48 -3.45
N PRO A 342 0.81 2.06 -3.85
CA PRO A 342 0.54 3.49 -3.67
C PRO A 342 0.68 3.94 -2.22
N ALA A 343 1.00 5.22 -1.99
CA ALA A 343 1.07 5.78 -0.64
C ALA A 343 -0.28 5.64 0.09
N GLY A 344 -0.26 5.03 1.28
CA GLY A 344 -1.46 4.76 2.09
C GLY A 344 -2.26 3.52 1.71
N TYR A 345 -1.72 2.64 0.85
CA TYR A 345 -2.37 1.39 0.43
C TYR A 345 -1.51 0.15 0.72
N VAL A 346 -2.17 -0.99 0.92
CA VAL A 346 -1.54 -2.28 1.26
C VAL A 346 -1.03 -2.99 0.00
N LEU A 347 0.21 -3.47 0.06
CA LEU A 347 0.89 -4.18 -1.03
C LEU A 347 0.30 -5.58 -1.27
N ASP A 348 -0.32 -5.80 -2.42
CA ASP A 348 -0.73 -7.14 -2.87
C ASP A 348 0.41 -7.81 -3.66
N GLY A 349 1.33 -8.42 -2.92
CA GLY A 349 2.46 -9.15 -3.51
C GLY A 349 2.09 -10.45 -4.25
N SER A 350 0.81 -10.78 -4.42
CA SER A 350 0.38 -12.01 -5.12
C SER A 350 0.46 -11.87 -6.65
N VAL A 351 0.97 -12.92 -7.29
CA VAL A 351 1.19 -12.92 -8.75
C VAL A 351 -0.12 -13.20 -9.49
N LYS A 352 -0.52 -12.27 -10.35
CA LYS A 352 -1.64 -12.44 -11.29
C LYS A 352 -1.08 -12.91 -12.64
N LYS A 353 -1.86 -13.65 -13.42
CA LYS A 353 -1.49 -14.05 -14.79
C LYS A 353 -2.48 -13.48 -15.80
N ILE A 354 -1.98 -13.06 -16.95
CA ILE A 354 -2.78 -12.52 -18.06
C ILE A 354 -2.17 -12.91 -19.41
N GLU A 355 -3.02 -13.12 -20.42
CA GLU A 355 -2.63 -13.52 -21.77
C GLU A 355 -2.65 -12.31 -22.71
N VAL A 356 -1.54 -12.04 -23.40
CA VAL A 356 -1.42 -11.00 -24.44
C VAL A 356 -1.60 -11.65 -25.81
N LYS A 357 -2.44 -11.04 -26.66
CA LYS A 357 -2.87 -11.55 -27.98
C LYS A 357 -2.60 -10.54 -29.09
N THR A 358 -2.51 -11.04 -30.33
CA THR A 358 -2.04 -10.26 -31.48
C THR A 358 -3.00 -9.13 -31.84
N GLY A 359 -2.50 -7.89 -31.75
CA GLY A 359 -3.29 -6.67 -31.97
C GLY A 359 -4.28 -6.33 -30.85
N GLU A 360 -4.32 -7.10 -29.76
CA GLU A 360 -5.26 -6.94 -28.66
C GLU A 360 -4.60 -6.25 -27.44
N THR A 361 -5.37 -5.46 -26.70
CA THR A 361 -4.94 -4.89 -25.41
C THR A 361 -5.57 -5.70 -24.27
N ALA A 362 -4.76 -6.50 -23.58
CA ALA A 362 -5.18 -7.22 -22.40
C ALA A 362 -5.31 -6.26 -21.21
N VAL A 363 -6.46 -6.26 -20.52
CA VAL A 363 -6.75 -5.34 -19.41
C VAL A 363 -6.79 -6.09 -18.08
N LEU A 364 -6.10 -5.56 -17.07
CA LEU A 364 -6.03 -6.13 -15.72
C LEU A 364 -6.42 -5.08 -14.66
N GLU A 365 -7.62 -5.19 -14.09
CA GLU A 365 -8.08 -4.35 -12.96
C GLU A 365 -7.57 -4.92 -11.62
N LEU A 366 -6.87 -4.11 -10.82
CA LEU A 366 -6.28 -4.51 -9.54
C LEU A 366 -6.59 -3.52 -8.41
N LYS A 367 -7.20 -4.01 -7.34
CA LYS A 367 -7.53 -3.22 -6.13
C LYS A 367 -6.41 -3.29 -5.09
N ASN A 368 -6.25 -2.26 -4.26
CA ASN A 368 -5.58 -2.38 -2.96
C ASN A 368 -6.61 -2.11 -1.86
N GLU A 369 -6.30 -2.59 -0.66
CA GLU A 369 -6.92 -2.15 0.58
C GLU A 369 -6.20 -0.89 1.09
N ASN A 370 -6.91 0.00 1.77
CA ASN A 370 -6.35 1.18 2.41
C ASN A 370 -5.67 0.78 3.73
N VAL A 371 -4.46 1.30 3.98
CA VAL A 371 -3.77 1.14 5.27
C VAL A 371 -4.59 1.78 6.38
N LYS A 372 -4.83 1.02 7.46
CA LYS A 372 -5.62 1.39 8.64
C LYS A 372 -4.87 0.98 9.91
N GLY A 373 -4.89 1.82 10.94
CA GLY A 373 -4.27 1.56 12.25
C GLY A 373 -5.12 2.06 13.41
N GLU A 374 -4.59 1.99 14.63
CA GLU A 374 -5.27 2.42 15.86
C GLU A 374 -4.34 3.27 16.74
N LEU A 375 -4.84 4.41 17.24
CA LEU A 375 -4.24 5.12 18.36
C LEU A 375 -4.90 4.66 19.66
N GLU A 376 -4.10 4.26 20.65
CA GLU A 376 -4.52 3.91 22.01
C GLU A 376 -3.89 4.93 22.98
N ILE A 377 -4.70 5.81 23.54
CA ILE A 377 -4.28 6.81 24.54
C ILE A 377 -4.63 6.29 25.93
N THR A 378 -3.66 6.26 26.85
CA THR A 378 -3.86 5.96 28.27
C THR A 378 -3.71 7.22 29.11
N LYS A 379 -4.73 7.55 29.90
CA LYS A 379 -4.79 8.73 30.76
C LYS A 379 -4.49 8.37 32.21
N VAL A 380 -3.54 9.10 32.81
CA VAL A 380 -3.04 8.83 34.16
C VAL A 380 -2.82 10.11 34.95
N ASP A 381 -2.73 10.00 36.28
CA ASP A 381 -2.25 11.07 37.14
C ASP A 381 -0.73 11.29 36.93
N VAL A 382 -0.28 12.55 36.99
CA VAL A 382 1.15 12.91 36.96
C VAL A 382 1.90 12.46 38.22
N ALA A 383 1.23 12.41 39.37
CA ALA A 383 1.79 12.00 40.66
C ALA A 383 1.75 10.48 40.89
N ASP A 384 0.84 9.76 40.24
CA ASP A 384 0.81 8.29 40.21
C ASP A 384 0.34 7.76 38.85
N GLY A 385 1.29 7.22 38.08
CA GLY A 385 1.01 6.61 36.78
C GLY A 385 0.12 5.36 36.83
N ASN A 386 -0.18 4.79 38.01
CA ASN A 386 -1.11 3.67 38.16
C ASN A 386 -2.57 4.14 38.22
N THR A 387 -2.84 5.29 38.85
CA THR A 387 -4.16 5.94 38.88
C THR A 387 -4.60 6.29 37.46
N LYS A 388 -5.68 5.66 37.00
CA LYS A 388 -6.25 5.82 35.65
C LYS A 388 -7.41 6.79 35.65
N LEU A 389 -7.49 7.64 34.63
CA LEU A 389 -8.42 8.77 34.59
C LEU A 389 -9.52 8.58 33.53
N PRO A 390 -10.76 8.24 33.93
CA PRO A 390 -11.89 8.08 33.00
C PRO A 390 -12.50 9.43 32.60
N ASN A 391 -13.27 9.43 31.51
CA ASN A 391 -14.03 10.56 30.96
C ASN A 391 -13.22 11.76 30.40
N ALA A 392 -11.89 11.69 30.37
CA ALA A 392 -11.05 12.65 29.66
C ALA A 392 -11.36 12.58 28.15
N GLU A 393 -11.64 13.72 27.50
CA GLU A 393 -11.98 13.76 26.07
C GLU A 393 -10.78 14.17 25.23
N PHE A 394 -10.44 13.35 24.24
CA PHE A 394 -9.45 13.68 23.22
C PHE A 394 -10.13 14.00 21.89
N THR A 395 -9.64 15.05 21.22
CA THR A 395 -10.00 15.39 19.84
C THR A 395 -8.79 15.17 18.94
N ILE A 396 -8.98 14.41 17.85
CA ILE A 396 -7.95 14.13 16.84
C ILE A 396 -8.17 15.00 15.61
N TYR A 397 -7.10 15.58 15.11
CA TYR A 397 -7.04 16.45 13.93
C TYR A 397 -6.11 15.85 12.88
N ASN A 398 -6.39 16.07 11.60
CA ASN A 398 -5.51 15.65 10.49
C ASN A 398 -4.39 16.67 10.21
N GLU A 399 -3.52 16.36 9.25
CA GLU A 399 -2.43 17.25 8.80
C GLU A 399 -2.88 18.64 8.31
N GLN A 400 -4.18 18.85 7.99
CA GLN A 400 -4.75 20.16 7.66
C GLN A 400 -5.39 20.88 8.86
N GLY A 401 -5.24 20.35 10.08
CA GLY A 401 -5.83 20.90 11.31
C GLY A 401 -7.34 20.69 11.44
N LYS A 402 -7.96 19.90 10.56
CA LYS A 402 -9.40 19.60 10.63
C LYS A 402 -9.66 18.46 11.63
N GLU A 403 -10.65 18.63 12.49
CA GLU A 403 -11.19 17.57 13.35
C GLU A 403 -11.62 16.33 12.54
N VAL A 404 -11.20 15.16 13.02
CA VAL A 404 -11.45 13.84 12.42
C VAL A 404 -12.40 13.02 13.30
N VAL A 405 -12.13 12.96 14.60
CA VAL A 405 -12.88 12.15 15.57
C VAL A 405 -12.64 12.65 16.99
N LYS A 406 -13.64 12.47 17.87
CA LYS A 406 -13.54 12.65 19.33
C LYS A 406 -13.81 11.34 20.05
N GLY A 407 -13.27 11.20 21.26
CA GLY A 407 -13.50 10.02 22.10
C GLY A 407 -13.06 10.27 23.53
N LYS A 408 -13.72 9.58 24.47
CA LYS A 408 -13.42 9.68 25.90
C LYS A 408 -12.71 8.44 26.41
N THR A 409 -11.96 8.60 27.49
CA THR A 409 -11.31 7.48 28.18
C THR A 409 -12.33 6.65 28.96
N ASP A 410 -12.18 5.32 28.87
CA ASP A 410 -13.00 4.35 29.60
C ASP A 410 -12.66 4.30 31.10
N GLU A 411 -13.33 3.40 31.84
CA GLU A 411 -13.09 3.16 33.28
C GLU A 411 -11.64 2.77 33.62
N LYS A 412 -10.83 2.35 32.63
CA LYS A 412 -9.42 1.99 32.76
C LYS A 412 -8.50 3.10 32.27
N GLY A 413 -9.05 4.28 31.97
CA GLY A 413 -8.33 5.44 31.45
C GLY A 413 -7.92 5.31 29.99
N VAL A 414 -8.52 4.41 29.19
CA VAL A 414 -8.08 4.13 27.81
C VAL A 414 -9.08 4.68 26.79
N ALA A 415 -8.58 5.40 25.79
CA ALA A 415 -9.34 5.82 24.60
C ALA A 415 -8.71 5.20 23.33
N LYS A 416 -9.55 4.72 22.40
CA LYS A 416 -9.12 3.98 21.20
C LYS A 416 -9.71 4.57 19.92
N PHE A 417 -8.87 4.81 18.92
CA PHE A 417 -9.24 5.52 17.69
C PHE A 417 -8.71 4.80 16.45
N LYS A 418 -9.59 4.20 15.66
CA LYS A 418 -9.23 3.56 14.39
C LYS A 418 -9.19 4.60 13.27
N LEU A 419 -8.06 4.69 12.59
CA LEU A 419 -7.73 5.77 11.66
C LEU A 419 -7.11 5.22 10.36
N PRO A 420 -7.35 5.85 9.19
CA PRO A 420 -6.63 5.53 7.97
C PRO A 420 -5.18 6.06 8.04
N TYR A 421 -4.34 5.62 7.11
CA TYR A 421 -2.99 6.16 6.88
C TYR A 421 -2.95 7.70 6.87
N GLY A 422 -1.89 8.27 7.46
CA GLY A 422 -1.61 9.70 7.44
C GLY A 422 -1.06 10.24 8.75
N LYS A 423 -0.73 11.53 8.75
CA LYS A 423 -0.29 12.28 9.93
C LYS A 423 -1.47 12.93 10.63
N TYR A 424 -1.40 12.92 11.96
CA TYR A 424 -2.42 13.42 12.85
C TYR A 424 -1.79 14.15 14.04
N THR A 425 -2.58 15.02 14.64
CA THR A 425 -2.31 15.55 15.99
C THR A 425 -3.52 15.31 16.88
N TYR A 426 -3.32 15.27 18.19
CA TYR A 426 -4.42 15.28 19.14
C TYR A 426 -4.14 16.23 20.32
N LYS A 427 -5.23 16.69 20.94
CA LYS A 427 -5.24 17.45 22.18
C LYS A 427 -6.29 16.86 23.12
N GLU A 428 -6.11 17.05 24.42
CA GLU A 428 -7.24 16.97 25.33
C GLU A 428 -8.18 18.17 25.09
N THR A 429 -9.49 17.94 25.11
CA THR A 429 -10.52 18.99 24.96
C THR A 429 -11.50 19.04 26.13
N ILE A 430 -11.52 18.02 26.99
CA ILE A 430 -12.20 18.06 28.29
C ILE A 430 -11.35 17.27 29.28
N ALA A 431 -10.87 17.92 30.34
CA ALA A 431 -10.13 17.27 31.42
C ALA A 431 -11.01 16.28 32.20
N PRO A 432 -10.43 15.23 32.82
CA PRO A 432 -11.13 14.43 33.80
C PRO A 432 -11.50 15.25 35.06
N ASN A 433 -12.62 14.93 35.70
CA ASN A 433 -13.16 15.68 36.83
C ASN A 433 -12.14 15.79 37.99
N GLY A 434 -11.80 17.02 38.40
CA GLY A 434 -10.80 17.30 39.43
C GLY A 434 -9.35 17.40 38.95
N TYR A 435 -9.12 17.46 37.63
CA TYR A 435 -7.80 17.63 37.01
C TYR A 435 -7.72 18.90 36.15
N VAL A 436 -6.51 19.43 36.02
CA VAL A 436 -6.19 20.56 35.13
C VAL A 436 -6.05 20.02 33.72
N ILE A 437 -6.66 20.69 32.73
CA ILE A 437 -6.59 20.30 31.32
C ILE A 437 -5.16 20.34 30.78
N ASN A 438 -4.79 19.32 30.02
CA ASN A 438 -3.49 19.28 29.36
C ASN A 438 -3.53 19.97 27.98
N GLU A 439 -2.95 21.17 27.88
CA GLU A 439 -2.91 21.97 26.65
C GLU A 439 -1.90 21.47 25.58
N GLU A 440 -1.07 20.46 25.91
CA GLU A 440 -0.06 19.91 25.02
C GLU A 440 -0.69 19.31 23.74
N THR A 441 0.05 19.41 22.64
CA THR A 441 -0.39 18.98 21.31
C THR A 441 0.50 17.87 20.81
N PHE A 442 0.00 16.65 20.88
CA PHE A 442 0.75 15.44 20.53
C PHE A 442 0.59 15.14 19.04
N ALA A 443 1.63 14.57 18.41
CA ALA A 443 1.62 14.19 17.00
C ALA A 443 1.88 12.69 16.83
N PHE A 444 1.29 12.08 15.81
CA PHE A 444 1.51 10.68 15.43
C PHE A 444 1.24 10.47 13.92
N GLU A 445 1.68 9.34 13.38
CA GLU A 445 1.56 9.02 11.95
C GLU A 445 1.27 7.53 11.77
N ILE A 446 0.11 7.19 11.21
CA ILE A 446 -0.24 5.80 10.88
C ILE A 446 0.46 5.43 9.58
N LYS A 447 1.38 4.47 9.62
CA LYS A 447 2.23 4.04 8.48
C LYS A 447 1.94 2.62 8.04
N GLU A 448 1.75 1.70 8.97
CA GLU A 448 1.62 0.27 8.68
C GLU A 448 0.19 -0.24 8.93
N ASN A 449 -0.22 -1.28 8.21
CA ASN A 449 -1.58 -1.80 8.30
C ASN A 449 -1.73 -2.69 9.54
N GLY A 450 -2.65 -2.34 10.43
CA GLY A 450 -2.79 -2.96 11.76
C GLY A 450 -1.85 -2.39 12.82
N GLU A 451 -1.14 -1.29 12.54
CA GLU A 451 -0.30 -0.59 13.52
C GLU A 451 -1.13 -0.09 14.71
N ILE A 452 -0.64 -0.30 15.94
CA ILE A 452 -1.26 0.20 17.17
C ILE A 452 -0.27 1.11 17.90
N ILE A 453 -0.47 2.43 17.79
CA ILE A 453 0.36 3.44 18.44
C ILE A 453 -0.17 3.66 19.86
N LYS A 454 0.69 3.51 20.87
CA LYS A 454 0.32 3.62 22.29
C LYS A 454 0.95 4.84 22.94
N HIS A 455 0.12 5.79 23.37
CA HIS A 455 0.55 7.02 24.05
C HIS A 455 0.04 7.05 25.49
N ILE A 456 0.78 7.73 26.37
CA ILE A 456 0.37 7.99 27.77
C ILE A 456 0.31 9.51 27.95
N VAL A 457 -0.77 10.03 28.52
CA VAL A 457 -0.98 11.47 28.75
C VAL A 457 -1.31 11.70 30.22
N GLN A 458 -0.50 12.51 30.89
CA GLN A 458 -0.60 12.79 32.33
C GLN A 458 -1.38 14.09 32.59
N ASP A 459 -2.13 14.16 33.69
CA ASP A 459 -2.69 15.42 34.24
C ASP A 459 -2.21 15.69 35.65
N LYS A 460 -2.18 16.98 36.02
CA LYS A 460 -2.08 17.41 37.41
C LYS A 460 -3.48 17.49 38.03
N LYS A 461 -3.66 16.96 39.24
CA LYS A 461 -4.84 17.27 40.08
C LYS A 461 -4.98 18.78 40.29
N VAL A 462 -6.23 19.24 40.34
CA VAL A 462 -6.59 20.56 40.87
C VAL A 462 -6.34 20.57 42.39
N GLU A 463 -5.65 21.61 42.86
CA GLU A 463 -5.33 21.86 44.27
C GLU A 463 -5.60 23.33 44.59
N GLY A 464 -6.07 23.63 45.80
CA GLY A 464 -6.28 24.98 46.32
C GLY A 464 -5.94 25.09 47.81
N GLU A 465 -6.23 26.24 48.41
CA GLU A 465 -5.96 26.52 49.83
C GLU A 465 -7.18 27.17 50.51
N LEU A 466 -7.60 26.63 51.66
CA LEU A 466 -8.49 27.34 52.58
C LEU A 466 -7.65 28.16 53.57
N GLU A 467 -7.95 29.45 53.69
CA GLU A 467 -7.36 30.38 54.66
C GLU A 467 -8.46 30.86 55.62
N ILE A 468 -8.45 30.37 56.86
CA ILE A 468 -9.39 30.78 57.91
C ILE A 468 -8.72 31.85 58.77
N THR A 469 -9.39 32.99 58.96
CA THR A 469 -8.98 34.06 59.89
C THR A 469 -9.90 34.09 61.11
N LYS A 470 -9.33 33.90 62.30
CA LYS A 470 -10.04 33.88 63.58
C LYS A 470 -9.98 35.23 64.28
N VAL A 471 -11.14 35.75 64.65
CA VAL A 471 -11.29 37.08 65.27
C VAL A 471 -12.29 37.07 66.42
N ASP A 472 -12.24 38.08 67.28
CA ASP A 472 -13.29 38.36 68.25
C ASP A 472 -14.57 38.87 67.53
N VAL A 473 -15.74 38.47 68.01
CA VAL A 473 -17.03 39.00 67.55
C VAL A 473 -17.22 40.48 67.95
N ALA A 474 -16.62 40.91 69.06
CA ALA A 474 -16.69 42.29 69.55
C ALA A 474 -15.65 43.23 68.90
N ASP A 475 -14.53 42.69 68.40
CA ASP A 475 -13.53 43.43 67.63
C ASP A 475 -12.87 42.55 66.55
N GLY A 476 -13.25 42.76 65.30
CA GLY A 476 -12.67 42.06 64.15
C GLY A 476 -11.17 42.29 63.93
N ASN A 477 -10.53 43.25 64.61
CA ASN A 477 -9.08 43.45 64.56
C ASN A 477 -8.33 42.54 65.53
N THR A 478 -8.90 42.24 66.70
CA THR A 478 -8.36 41.28 67.67
C THR A 478 -8.30 39.89 67.04
N LYS A 479 -7.08 39.34 66.93
CA LYS A 479 -6.80 38.04 66.31
C LYS A 479 -6.62 36.95 67.35
N LEU A 480 -7.17 35.77 67.09
CA LEU A 480 -7.28 34.71 68.08
C LEU A 480 -6.39 33.50 67.70
N PRO A 481 -5.23 33.30 68.34
CA PRO A 481 -4.37 32.14 68.12
C PRO A 481 -4.88 30.89 68.84
N ASN A 482 -4.35 29.72 68.45
CA ASN A 482 -4.58 28.39 69.04
C ASN A 482 -5.99 27.79 68.88
N ALA A 483 -6.96 28.51 68.30
CA ALA A 483 -8.20 27.94 67.78
C ALA A 483 -7.88 26.77 66.83
N GLU A 484 -8.47 25.60 67.03
CA GLU A 484 -8.29 24.43 66.17
C GLU A 484 -9.47 24.24 65.24
N PHE A 485 -9.21 24.17 63.93
CA PHE A 485 -10.19 23.77 62.93
C PHE A 485 -9.94 22.34 62.47
N THR A 486 -11.03 21.61 62.28
CA THR A 486 -11.03 20.28 61.64
C THR A 486 -11.81 20.34 60.34
N ILE A 487 -11.21 19.85 59.26
CA ILE A 487 -11.80 19.79 57.92
C ILE A 487 -12.25 18.37 57.59
N TYR A 488 -13.45 18.24 57.05
CA TYR A 488 -14.10 17.01 56.61
C TYR A 488 -14.39 17.05 55.11
N ASN A 489 -14.34 15.89 54.44
CA ASN A 489 -14.74 15.77 53.04
C ASN A 489 -16.26 15.62 52.88
N GLU A 490 -16.75 15.55 51.64
CA GLU A 490 -18.17 15.33 51.31
C GLU A 490 -18.80 14.05 51.92
N GLN A 491 -18.00 13.08 52.39
CA GLN A 491 -18.49 11.89 53.12
C GLN A 491 -18.46 12.06 54.66
N GLY A 492 -18.13 13.24 55.17
CA GLY A 492 -17.99 13.52 56.61
C GLY A 492 -16.73 12.93 57.24
N LYS A 493 -15.77 12.42 56.46
CA LYS A 493 -14.50 11.89 56.98
C LYS A 493 -13.52 13.02 57.22
N GLU A 494 -12.86 13.02 58.38
CA GLU A 494 -11.75 13.95 58.70
C GLU A 494 -10.61 13.83 57.68
N VAL A 495 -10.14 14.99 57.21
CA VAL A 495 -9.08 15.14 56.19
C VAL A 495 -7.82 15.72 56.82
N VAL A 496 -7.96 16.81 57.57
CA VAL A 496 -6.84 17.55 58.16
C VAL A 496 -7.32 18.38 59.37
N LYS A 497 -6.41 18.59 60.32
CA LYS A 497 -6.56 19.50 61.46
C LYS A 497 -5.46 20.56 61.43
N GLY A 498 -5.76 21.74 61.96
CA GLY A 498 -4.79 22.82 62.02
C GLY A 498 -5.20 23.90 63.01
N LYS A 499 -4.21 24.53 63.64
CA LYS A 499 -4.43 25.62 64.58
C LYS A 499 -4.08 26.96 63.96
N THR A 500 -4.73 28.00 64.46
CA THR A 500 -4.51 29.39 64.10
C THR A 500 -3.19 29.92 64.67
N ASP A 501 -2.41 30.62 63.84
CA ASP A 501 -1.14 31.25 64.21
C ASP A 501 -1.34 32.51 65.08
N GLU A 502 -0.24 33.18 65.44
CA GLU A 502 -0.25 34.45 66.21
C GLU A 502 -1.05 35.59 65.56
N LYS A 503 -1.38 35.49 64.27
CA LYS A 503 -2.21 36.44 63.52
C LYS A 503 -3.65 35.95 63.36
N GLY A 504 -4.02 34.86 64.03
CA GLY A 504 -5.32 34.21 63.95
C GLY A 504 -5.53 33.43 62.65
N ILE A 505 -4.49 33.12 61.88
CA ILE A 505 -4.63 32.52 60.54
C ILE A 505 -4.33 31.01 60.58
N ALA A 506 -5.21 30.21 60.00
CA ALA A 506 -4.98 28.79 59.71
C ALA A 506 -5.07 28.55 58.19
N LYS A 507 -4.14 27.78 57.63
CA LYS A 507 -4.01 27.52 56.18
C LYS A 507 -4.02 26.02 55.88
N PHE A 508 -4.82 25.61 54.90
CA PHE A 508 -5.05 24.21 54.56
C PHE A 508 -5.01 23.98 53.05
N LYS A 509 -3.97 23.32 52.56
CA LYS A 509 -3.89 22.91 51.14
C LYS A 509 -4.68 21.63 50.92
N LEU A 510 -5.56 21.65 49.93
CA LEU A 510 -6.55 20.60 49.68
C LEU A 510 -6.69 20.35 48.17
N PRO A 511 -6.95 19.09 47.75
CA PRO A 511 -7.31 18.81 46.36
C PRO A 511 -8.73 19.32 46.05
N TYR A 512 -9.12 19.24 44.78
CA TYR A 512 -10.49 19.48 44.33
C TYR A 512 -11.55 18.67 45.09
N GLY A 513 -12.67 19.32 45.41
CA GLY A 513 -13.83 18.68 46.02
C GLY A 513 -14.60 19.58 46.98
N LYS A 514 -15.72 19.06 47.49
CA LYS A 514 -16.50 19.68 48.55
C LYS A 514 -16.02 19.28 49.93
N TYR A 515 -16.01 20.24 50.82
CA TYR A 515 -15.53 20.13 52.19
C TYR A 515 -16.46 20.87 53.14
N THR A 516 -16.44 20.43 54.40
CA THR A 516 -16.95 21.22 55.53
C THR A 516 -15.86 21.38 56.58
N TYR A 517 -15.95 22.41 57.40
CA TYR A 517 -15.11 22.55 58.58
C TYR A 517 -15.91 23.10 59.76
N LYS A 518 -15.40 22.86 60.95
CA LYS A 518 -15.89 23.43 62.21
C LYS A 518 -14.72 23.70 63.15
N GLU A 519 -14.94 24.52 64.16
CA GLU A 519 -14.02 24.61 65.28
C GLU A 519 -14.10 23.35 66.16
N THR A 520 -12.95 22.85 66.60
CA THR A 520 -12.86 21.70 67.52
C THR A 520 -12.15 22.02 68.82
N ILE A 521 -11.45 23.15 68.92
CA ILE A 521 -10.92 23.71 70.16
C ILE A 521 -11.01 25.23 70.07
N ALA A 522 -11.74 25.87 70.98
CA ALA A 522 -11.84 27.34 71.06
C ALA A 522 -10.50 28.00 71.44
N PRO A 523 -10.28 29.27 71.10
CA PRO A 523 -9.23 30.08 71.69
C PRO A 523 -9.42 30.21 73.21
N ASN A 524 -8.31 30.36 73.95
CA ASN A 524 -8.37 30.46 75.41
C ASN A 524 -9.17 31.70 75.87
N GLY A 525 -10.23 31.49 76.66
CA GLY A 525 -11.15 32.54 77.13
C GLY A 525 -12.32 32.86 76.19
N TYR A 526 -12.57 32.04 75.17
CA TYR A 526 -13.67 32.19 74.22
C TYR A 526 -14.60 30.97 74.23
N VAL A 527 -15.86 31.20 73.87
CA VAL A 527 -16.87 30.15 73.66
C VAL A 527 -16.64 29.52 72.29
N ILE A 528 -16.66 28.19 72.22
CA ILE A 528 -16.46 27.44 70.96
C ILE A 528 -17.56 27.77 69.94
N ASN A 529 -17.17 27.98 68.69
CA ASN A 529 -18.13 28.16 67.61
C ASN A 529 -18.55 26.80 67.00
N GLU A 530 -19.74 26.34 67.34
CA GLU A 530 -20.31 25.06 66.86
C GLU A 530 -20.83 25.11 65.40
N GLU A 531 -20.77 26.27 64.73
CA GLU A 531 -21.19 26.41 63.33
C GLU A 531 -20.33 25.54 62.38
N THR A 532 -21.00 24.88 61.43
CA THR A 532 -20.34 24.05 60.41
C THR A 532 -20.39 24.78 59.07
N PHE A 533 -19.22 25.19 58.59
CA PHE A 533 -19.06 25.96 57.36
C PHE A 533 -18.77 25.03 56.18
N GLY A 534 -19.34 25.32 55.01
CA GLY A 534 -19.09 24.59 53.76
C GLY A 534 -18.22 25.39 52.79
N PHE A 535 -17.38 24.70 52.01
CA PHE A 535 -16.62 25.26 50.90
C PHE A 535 -16.33 24.19 49.82
N GLU A 536 -15.90 24.62 48.64
CA GLU A 536 -15.65 23.73 47.49
C GLU A 536 -14.46 24.25 46.69
N ILE A 537 -13.36 23.48 46.66
CA ILE A 537 -12.17 23.79 45.84
C ILE A 537 -12.49 23.43 44.39
N LYS A 538 -12.48 24.41 43.50
CA LYS A 538 -12.84 24.27 42.08
C LYS A 538 -11.69 24.57 41.13
N GLU A 539 -10.90 25.60 41.43
CA GLU A 539 -9.86 26.09 40.51
C GLU A 539 -8.45 25.81 41.05
N ASN A 540 -7.50 25.48 40.17
CA ASN A 540 -6.14 25.16 40.60
C ASN A 540 -5.38 26.43 40.99
N GLY A 541 -5.01 26.54 42.26
CA GLY A 541 -4.42 27.73 42.86
C GLY A 541 -5.43 28.65 43.56
N GLU A 542 -6.70 28.24 43.64
CA GLU A 542 -7.75 28.96 44.37
C GLU A 542 -7.40 29.13 45.85
N ILE A 543 -7.60 30.34 46.41
CA ILE A 543 -7.42 30.61 47.85
C ILE A 543 -8.75 31.11 48.41
N ILE A 544 -9.47 30.22 49.09
CA ILE A 544 -10.77 30.50 49.70
C ILE A 544 -10.53 31.12 51.08
N LYS A 545 -11.00 32.35 51.29
CA LYS A 545 -10.75 33.12 52.52
C LYS A 545 -12.01 33.26 53.36
N HIS A 546 -12.02 32.64 54.54
CA HIS A 546 -13.13 32.69 55.49
C HIS A 546 -12.73 33.43 56.77
N ILE A 547 -13.70 34.09 57.42
CA ILE A 547 -13.53 34.72 58.73
C ILE A 547 -14.49 34.04 59.70
N VAL A 548 -13.99 33.60 60.86
CA VAL A 548 -14.79 32.92 61.89
C VAL A 548 -14.64 33.66 63.21
N GLN A 549 -15.76 34.10 63.77
CA GLN A 549 -15.81 34.92 64.99
C GLN A 549 -16.14 34.06 66.22
N ASP A 550 -15.59 34.42 67.39
CA ASP A 550 -16.02 33.87 68.69
C ASP A 550 -16.52 34.95 69.63
N LYS A 551 -17.40 34.55 70.55
CA LYS A 551 -17.75 35.34 71.72
C LYS A 551 -16.72 35.08 72.84
N LYS A 552 -16.22 36.15 73.49
CA LYS A 552 -15.54 36.01 74.79
C LYS A 552 -16.46 35.35 75.81
N VAL A 553 -15.87 34.57 76.71
CA VAL A 553 -16.53 34.10 77.94
C VAL A 553 -16.65 35.28 78.92
N GLU A 554 -17.86 35.52 79.42
CA GLU A 554 -18.18 36.56 80.42
C GLU A 554 -19.02 35.98 81.58
N GLY A 555 -18.78 36.45 82.81
CA GLY A 555 -19.53 36.06 84.00
C GLY A 555 -19.87 37.26 84.89
N GLU A 556 -20.54 37.01 86.02
CA GLU A 556 -20.96 38.03 86.99
C GLU A 556 -20.61 37.61 88.43
N LEU A 557 -19.85 38.44 89.14
CA LEU A 557 -19.71 38.32 90.60
C LEU A 557 -20.87 39.06 91.28
N GLU A 558 -21.59 38.37 92.16
CA GLU A 558 -22.67 38.92 93.00
C GLU A 558 -22.26 38.83 94.48
N ILE A 559 -21.86 39.97 95.06
CA ILE A 559 -21.49 40.06 96.48
C ILE A 559 -22.71 40.49 97.29
N THR A 560 -23.11 39.68 98.26
CA THR A 560 -24.15 40.00 99.25
C THR A 560 -23.51 40.36 100.60
N LYS A 561 -23.78 41.57 101.08
CA LYS A 561 -23.21 42.17 102.28
C LYS A 561 -24.19 42.10 103.45
N VAL A 562 -23.76 41.48 104.54
CA VAL A 562 -24.57 41.31 105.76
C VAL A 562 -23.83 41.65 107.04
N ASP A 563 -24.59 41.85 108.12
CA ASP A 563 -24.08 41.90 109.50
C ASP A 563 -23.56 40.50 109.91
N VAL A 564 -22.45 40.46 110.65
CA VAL A 564 -21.92 39.21 111.21
C VAL A 564 -22.79 38.64 112.33
N ALA A 565 -23.54 39.49 113.04
CA ALA A 565 -24.30 39.11 114.24
C ALA A 565 -25.55 38.26 113.95
N ASP A 566 -26.23 38.50 112.82
CA ASP A 566 -27.43 37.77 112.40
C ASP A 566 -27.31 37.09 111.03
N GLY A 567 -26.31 37.45 110.22
CA GLY A 567 -26.12 36.95 108.85
C GLY A 567 -27.20 37.37 107.84
N ASN A 568 -28.14 38.22 108.23
CA ASN A 568 -29.37 38.52 107.49
C ASN A 568 -29.62 40.02 107.27
N THR A 569 -29.30 40.88 108.24
CA THR A 569 -29.36 42.34 108.11
C THR A 569 -28.49 42.78 106.94
N LYS A 570 -29.10 43.43 105.96
CA LYS A 570 -28.45 43.85 104.72
C LYS A 570 -27.73 45.19 104.90
N LEU A 571 -26.52 45.30 104.36
CA LEU A 571 -25.67 46.46 104.57
C LEU A 571 -25.41 47.21 103.25
N PRO A 572 -26.11 48.34 103.01
CA PRO A 572 -25.86 49.19 101.84
C PRO A 572 -24.58 50.02 101.99
N ASN A 573 -24.09 50.55 100.87
CA ASN A 573 -22.92 51.42 100.76
C ASN A 573 -21.54 50.83 101.12
N ALA A 574 -21.43 49.52 101.36
CA ALA A 574 -20.12 48.85 101.34
C ALA A 574 -19.53 48.98 99.92
N GLU A 575 -18.29 49.43 99.80
CA GLU A 575 -17.59 49.47 98.52
C GLU A 575 -16.67 48.27 98.39
N PHE A 576 -16.75 47.57 97.25
CA PHE A 576 -15.83 46.52 96.86
C PHE A 576 -15.00 46.98 95.66
N THR A 577 -13.71 46.61 95.68
CA THR A 577 -12.81 46.78 94.54
C THR A 577 -12.33 45.41 94.07
N ILE A 578 -12.42 45.17 92.77
CA ILE A 578 -11.97 43.94 92.11
C ILE A 578 -10.66 44.19 91.36
N TYR A 579 -9.74 43.24 91.46
CA TYR A 579 -8.41 43.25 90.87
C TYR A 579 -8.24 41.99 90.02
N ASN A 580 -7.49 42.07 88.91
CA ASN A 580 -7.15 40.92 88.08
C ASN A 580 -5.99 40.10 88.70
N GLU A 581 -5.62 38.98 88.06
CA GLU A 581 -4.48 38.14 88.43
C GLU A 581 -3.12 38.89 88.53
N GLN A 582 -2.99 40.07 87.89
CA GLN A 582 -1.81 40.93 87.96
C GLN A 582 -1.86 41.95 89.12
N GLY A 583 -2.92 41.92 89.94
CA GLY A 583 -3.13 42.88 91.04
C GLY A 583 -3.57 44.28 90.58
N LYS A 584 -3.93 44.46 89.30
CA LYS A 584 -4.44 45.73 88.77
C LYS A 584 -5.95 45.83 89.02
N GLU A 585 -6.40 46.98 89.51
CA GLU A 585 -7.83 47.31 89.65
C GLU A 585 -8.57 47.20 88.30
N VAL A 586 -9.72 46.54 88.32
CA VAL A 586 -10.61 46.30 87.17
C VAL A 586 -11.90 47.11 87.30
N VAL A 587 -12.54 47.07 88.46
CA VAL A 587 -13.83 47.75 88.71
C VAL A 587 -14.05 47.99 90.21
N LYS A 588 -14.74 49.08 90.55
CA LYS A 588 -15.31 49.37 91.87
C LYS A 588 -16.83 49.39 91.82
N GLY A 589 -17.48 49.06 92.93
CA GLY A 589 -18.94 49.10 93.05
C GLY A 589 -19.40 49.05 94.49
N LYS A 590 -20.56 49.67 94.77
CA LYS A 590 -21.16 49.73 96.10
C LYS A 590 -22.38 48.84 96.21
N THR A 591 -22.65 48.37 97.43
CA THR A 591 -23.85 47.58 97.72
C THR A 591 -25.11 48.45 97.72
N ASP A 592 -26.16 47.93 97.07
CA ASP A 592 -27.48 48.54 97.01
C ASP A 592 -28.23 48.46 98.36
N GLU A 593 -29.47 48.96 98.41
CA GLU A 593 -30.34 48.90 99.60
C GLU A 593 -30.63 47.47 100.10
N LYS A 594 -30.43 46.44 99.27
CA LYS A 594 -30.56 45.03 99.61
C LYS A 594 -29.22 44.40 100.01
N GLY A 595 -28.17 45.20 100.09
CA GLY A 595 -26.81 44.79 100.41
C GLY A 595 -26.09 44.09 99.25
N ILE A 596 -26.54 44.23 98.01
CA ILE A 596 -26.02 43.49 96.86
C ILE A 596 -25.16 44.40 95.97
N ALA A 597 -23.99 43.92 95.56
CA ALA A 597 -23.17 44.51 94.51
C ALA A 597 -22.93 43.48 93.39
N LYS A 598 -23.07 43.90 92.12
CA LYS A 598 -22.96 43.04 90.93
C LYS A 598 -21.89 43.55 89.98
N PHE A 599 -21.07 42.65 89.46
CA PHE A 599 -19.90 42.97 88.63
C PHE A 599 -19.78 42.01 87.45
N LYS A 600 -20.05 42.50 86.23
CA LYS A 600 -19.78 41.74 85.01
C LYS A 600 -18.32 41.83 84.63
N LEU A 601 -17.72 40.69 84.30
CA LEU A 601 -16.29 40.52 84.12
C LEU A 601 -16.01 39.45 83.05
N PRO A 602 -14.96 39.60 82.22
CA PRO A 602 -14.55 38.55 81.28
C PRO A 602 -13.89 37.38 82.00
N TYR A 603 -13.69 36.26 81.29
CA TYR A 603 -12.90 35.11 81.73
C TYR A 603 -11.57 35.50 82.40
N GLY A 604 -11.22 34.79 83.48
CA GLY A 604 -9.95 34.92 84.17
C GLY A 604 -10.04 34.87 85.69
N LYS A 605 -8.87 34.97 86.34
CA LYS A 605 -8.72 35.00 87.80
C LYS A 605 -8.76 36.42 88.35
N TYR A 606 -9.45 36.57 89.47
CA TYR A 606 -9.68 37.83 90.14
C TYR A 606 -9.52 37.70 91.65
N THR A 607 -9.22 38.82 92.30
CA THR A 607 -9.39 38.98 93.74
C THR A 607 -10.23 40.21 94.03
N TYR A 608 -10.90 40.26 95.18
CA TYR A 608 -11.60 41.44 95.65
C TYR A 608 -11.45 41.61 97.17
N LYS A 609 -11.61 42.85 97.63
CA LYS A 609 -11.69 43.21 99.04
C LYS A 609 -12.68 44.36 99.24
N GLU A 610 -13.14 44.54 100.47
CA GLU A 610 -13.85 45.77 100.84
C GLU A 610 -12.86 46.95 100.86
N THR A 611 -13.29 48.11 100.37
CA THR A 611 -12.51 49.37 100.38
C THR A 611 -13.19 50.50 101.14
N ILE A 612 -14.50 50.41 101.38
CA ILE A 612 -15.25 51.29 102.28
C ILE A 612 -16.27 50.44 103.03
N ALA A 613 -16.26 50.51 104.36
CA ALA A 613 -17.23 49.81 105.20
C ALA A 613 -18.61 50.49 105.18
N PRO A 614 -19.71 49.75 105.43
CA PRO A 614 -21.01 50.33 105.76
C PRO A 614 -20.94 51.26 106.99
N ASN A 615 -21.79 52.29 107.01
CA ASN A 615 -21.84 53.24 108.13
C ASN A 615 -22.09 52.54 109.47
N GLY A 616 -21.17 52.68 110.42
CA GLY A 616 -21.24 52.06 111.75
C GLY A 616 -20.71 50.62 111.83
N TYR A 617 -19.98 50.17 110.81
CA TYR A 617 -19.34 48.85 110.74
C TYR A 617 -17.83 48.98 110.53
N VAL A 618 -17.07 48.09 111.14
CA VAL A 618 -15.63 47.93 110.89
C VAL A 618 -15.44 47.34 109.50
N ILE A 619 -14.43 47.79 108.76
CA ILE A 619 -14.07 47.26 107.43
C ILE A 619 -13.63 45.79 107.53
N ASN A 620 -14.00 44.97 106.54
CA ASN A 620 -13.44 43.63 106.40
C ASN A 620 -12.21 43.66 105.47
N GLU A 621 -11.03 43.45 106.05
CA GLU A 621 -9.74 43.43 105.35
C GLU A 621 -9.46 42.10 104.62
N GLU A 622 -10.33 41.08 104.75
CA GLU A 622 -10.22 39.83 104.02
C GLU A 622 -10.21 40.05 102.50
N THR A 623 -9.24 39.43 101.82
CA THR A 623 -9.15 39.40 100.36
C THR A 623 -9.64 38.05 99.86
N PHE A 624 -10.68 38.08 99.04
CA PHE A 624 -11.34 36.91 98.47
C PHE A 624 -10.84 36.68 97.04
N ALA A 625 -10.68 35.42 96.64
CA ALA A 625 -10.34 35.04 95.27
C ALA A 625 -11.52 34.36 94.57
N PHE A 626 -11.63 34.56 93.26
CA PHE A 626 -12.58 33.86 92.38
C PHE A 626 -12.04 33.80 90.95
N GLU A 627 -12.65 32.96 90.11
CA GLU A 627 -12.19 32.72 88.75
C GLU A 627 -13.40 32.45 87.86
N ILE A 628 -13.61 33.26 86.82
CA ILE A 628 -14.70 33.07 85.85
C ILE A 628 -14.21 32.13 84.75
N LYS A 629 -14.95 31.04 84.56
CA LYS A 629 -14.60 29.91 83.67
C LYS A 629 -15.66 29.65 82.62
N GLU A 630 -16.93 29.83 82.96
CA GLU A 630 -18.06 29.49 82.11
C GLU A 630 -18.84 30.74 81.67
N ASP A 631 -19.40 30.70 80.46
CA ASP A 631 -20.14 31.85 79.92
C ASP A 631 -21.52 31.97 80.58
N GLY A 632 -21.81 33.14 81.16
CA GLY A 632 -22.98 33.36 81.99
C GLY A 632 -22.85 32.90 83.45
N GLU A 633 -21.65 32.49 83.89
CA GLU A 633 -21.40 32.07 85.28
C GLU A 633 -21.73 33.18 86.29
N ILE A 634 -22.53 32.88 87.33
CA ILE A 634 -22.87 33.84 88.41
C ILE A 634 -22.30 33.38 89.74
N ILE A 635 -21.17 33.97 90.13
CA ILE A 635 -20.43 33.63 91.35
C ILE A 635 -21.01 34.44 92.52
N LYS A 636 -21.68 33.76 93.46
CA LYS A 636 -22.38 34.40 94.59
C LYS A 636 -21.58 34.29 95.88
N HIS A 637 -21.09 35.41 96.40
CA HIS A 637 -20.31 35.48 97.65
C HIS A 637 -21.08 36.24 98.74
N ILE A 638 -20.92 35.83 100.02
CA ILE A 638 -21.51 36.52 101.17
C ILE A 638 -20.39 37.07 102.05
N VAL A 639 -20.32 38.39 102.22
CA VAL A 639 -19.26 39.07 103.01
C VAL A 639 -19.86 39.72 104.25
N LYS A 640 -19.31 39.39 105.42
CA LYS A 640 -19.82 39.84 106.73
C LYS A 640 -18.92 40.93 107.33
N ASN A 641 -19.50 41.91 108.01
CA ASN A 641 -18.76 42.89 108.84
C ASN A 641 -19.26 42.88 110.28
N LYS A 642 -18.36 43.24 111.21
CA LYS A 642 -18.71 43.49 112.61
C LYS A 642 -19.11 44.96 112.81
N LYS A 643 -20.17 45.19 113.58
CA LYS A 643 -20.62 46.52 114.00
C LYS A 643 -19.60 47.17 114.94
N GLU A 644 -19.47 48.50 114.89
CA GLU A 644 -18.56 49.24 115.77
C GLU A 644 -19.01 49.23 117.24
N GLU A 645 -18.11 48.87 118.15
CA GLU A 645 -18.35 48.88 119.60
C GLU A 645 -17.88 50.20 120.22
N LYS A 646 -18.75 50.89 120.97
CA LYS A 646 -18.39 52.14 121.67
C LYS A 646 -17.61 51.81 122.95
N ALA A 647 -16.34 52.22 122.98
CA ALA A 647 -15.40 51.88 124.04
C ALA A 647 -15.62 52.66 125.36
N SER A 648 -15.30 52.01 126.48
CA SER A 648 -15.09 52.62 127.80
C SER A 648 -13.73 52.22 128.39
N LEU A 649 -13.05 53.17 129.03
CA LEU A 649 -11.67 53.10 129.53
C LEU A 649 -11.67 52.97 131.07
N PRO A 650 -10.52 52.77 131.75
CA PRO A 650 -9.47 51.75 131.49
C PRO A 650 -8.96 51.09 132.81
N SER A 651 -8.10 50.08 132.74
CA SER A 651 -7.26 49.66 133.88
C SER A 651 -5.82 49.30 133.49
N LYS A 652 -4.88 49.59 134.39
CA LYS A 652 -3.43 49.78 134.14
C LYS A 652 -2.60 48.66 134.85
N PRO A 653 -1.25 48.69 134.87
CA PRO A 653 -0.38 47.74 134.15
C PRO A 653 0.41 46.79 135.08
N ASN A 654 1.31 45.95 134.54
CA ASN A 654 2.47 45.48 135.32
C ASN A 654 3.74 45.13 134.50
N LYS A 655 4.84 44.86 135.22
CA LYS A 655 6.25 44.78 134.78
C LYS A 655 6.75 43.38 134.33
N PRO A 656 7.96 43.30 133.72
CA PRO A 656 8.57 42.05 133.22
C PRO A 656 9.67 41.47 134.15
N THR A 657 10.08 40.22 133.90
CA THR A 657 11.46 39.70 134.12
C THR A 657 11.72 38.42 133.30
N PRO A 658 12.97 38.14 132.86
CA PRO A 658 13.34 36.91 132.14
C PRO A 658 14.15 35.90 132.98
N ASN A 659 14.13 34.62 132.58
CA ASN A 659 15.28 33.69 132.52
C ASN A 659 14.81 32.25 132.18
N GLY A 660 15.70 31.41 131.62
CA GLY A 660 15.40 29.99 131.39
C GLY A 660 16.24 29.27 130.32
N GLU A 661 17.56 29.33 130.39
CA GLU A 661 18.40 28.41 129.60
C GLU A 661 18.49 27.02 130.27
N VAL A 662 18.37 25.94 129.48
CA VAL A 662 19.39 24.86 129.34
C VAL A 662 18.85 23.74 128.41
N LYS A 663 19.74 23.19 127.57
CA LYS A 663 19.55 22.06 126.63
C LYS A 663 19.30 20.72 127.37
N PRO A 664 18.63 19.68 126.77
CA PRO A 664 19.11 19.05 125.52
C PRO A 664 18.08 18.31 124.63
N SER A 665 18.62 17.62 123.61
CA SER A 665 18.01 16.59 122.74
C SER A 665 16.96 17.04 121.71
N ALA A 666 16.77 16.20 120.70
CA ALA A 666 15.83 16.38 119.60
C ALA A 666 15.18 15.04 119.23
N ASP A 667 14.15 14.66 119.98
CA ASP A 667 13.24 13.56 119.62
C ASP A 667 12.24 14.06 118.54
N VAL A 668 11.81 13.32 117.51
CA VAL A 668 11.52 11.89 117.32
C VAL A 668 10.08 11.48 117.73
N LYS A 669 9.13 11.76 116.81
CA LYS A 669 7.91 10.97 116.51
C LYS A 669 6.80 10.93 117.60
N PRO A 670 5.62 10.29 117.38
CA PRO A 670 5.09 9.64 116.16
C PRO A 670 3.66 10.03 115.70
N MET A 671 3.29 9.59 114.47
CA MET A 671 1.91 9.18 114.03
C MET A 671 0.83 10.29 113.90
N GLN A 672 -0.24 10.17 113.10
CA GLN A 672 -0.83 9.10 112.23
C GLN A 672 -1.64 9.77 111.07
N GLN A 673 -2.05 9.16 109.94
CA GLN A 673 -1.91 7.76 109.50
C GLN A 673 -1.53 7.55 107.99
N PRO A 674 -2.38 7.70 106.93
CA PRO A 674 -2.25 6.81 105.75
C PRO A 674 -2.45 7.37 104.30
N ASN A 675 -1.68 6.79 103.37
CA ASN A 675 -2.07 6.21 102.06
C ASN A 675 -2.64 7.06 100.87
N THR A 676 -2.29 6.79 99.60
CA THR A 676 -1.30 5.82 99.04
C THR A 676 -0.79 6.24 97.65
N HIS A 677 0.51 6.08 97.44
CA HIS A 677 1.09 5.61 96.18
C HIS A 677 1.84 4.30 96.49
N ASN A 678 1.95 3.37 95.54
CA ASN A 678 2.67 2.11 95.72
C ASN A 678 3.23 1.60 94.38
N GLU A 679 4.43 1.02 94.43
CA GLU A 679 5.11 0.34 93.31
C GLU A 679 5.83 -0.90 93.85
N VAL A 680 5.52 -2.10 93.35
CA VAL A 680 6.16 -3.36 93.79
C VAL A 680 6.29 -4.40 92.65
N ARG A 681 7.54 -4.57 92.17
CA ARG A 681 8.22 -5.79 91.66
C ARG A 681 7.60 -6.74 90.60
N LEU A 682 8.37 -6.90 89.51
CA LEU A 682 8.89 -8.14 88.86
C LEU A 682 8.54 -9.52 89.49
N PRO A 683 8.46 -10.66 88.74
CA PRO A 683 9.46 -11.04 87.70
C PRO A 683 9.00 -11.93 86.49
N ALA A 684 9.98 -12.30 85.62
CA ALA A 684 10.01 -13.46 84.69
C ALA A 684 8.95 -13.49 83.54
N THR A 685 9.08 -14.19 82.40
CA THR A 685 10.14 -14.95 81.66
C THR A 685 9.76 -14.83 80.15
N GLY A 686 10.63 -14.95 79.14
CA GLY A 686 11.56 -16.04 78.84
C GLY A 686 10.88 -17.08 77.90
N GLY A 687 11.19 -17.07 76.60
CA GLY A 687 10.63 -18.02 75.63
C GLY A 687 11.19 -17.86 74.20
N VAL A 688 12.00 -18.82 73.74
CA VAL A 688 12.63 -18.84 72.40
C VAL A 688 12.70 -20.30 71.90
N GLY A 689 12.45 -20.51 70.61
CA GLY A 689 12.62 -21.77 69.87
C GLY A 689 12.37 -21.49 68.38
N ASN A 690 13.28 -21.57 67.41
CA ASN A 690 14.61 -22.19 67.26
C ASN A 690 14.63 -23.70 66.93
N GLU A 691 14.49 -24.00 65.64
CA GLU A 691 15.37 -24.93 64.91
C GLU A 691 16.06 -24.08 63.81
N PHE A 692 17.36 -24.17 63.48
CA PHE A 692 18.14 -25.34 63.03
C PHE A 692 17.52 -26.03 61.79
N THR A 693 18.25 -26.42 60.73
CA THR A 693 19.70 -26.65 60.57
C THR A 693 20.14 -26.51 59.09
N VAL A 694 21.46 -26.55 58.84
CA VAL A 694 22.15 -26.93 57.56
C VAL A 694 22.15 -25.83 56.45
N LEU A 695 23.28 -25.16 56.19
CA LEU A 695 24.48 -25.58 55.41
C LEU A 695 24.15 -26.01 53.97
N PHE A 696 24.59 -25.29 52.95
CA PHE A 696 25.97 -25.43 52.45
C PHE A 696 26.52 -24.18 51.75
N VAL A 697 27.82 -24.19 51.48
CA VAL A 697 28.61 -23.08 50.91
C VAL A 697 29.10 -23.46 49.49
N LEU A 698 29.68 -22.48 48.77
CA LEU A 698 30.42 -22.54 47.49
C LEU A 698 29.55 -22.25 46.24
N GLY A 699 30.04 -21.47 45.27
CA GLY A 699 31.30 -20.74 45.23
C GLY A 699 31.47 -19.80 44.01
N LEU A 700 32.47 -18.92 44.07
CA LEU A 700 32.91 -18.05 42.97
C LEU A 700 33.54 -18.90 41.83
N GLY A 701 33.37 -18.52 40.55
CA GLY A 701 34.04 -19.29 39.48
C GLY A 701 33.80 -18.91 38.00
N PHE A 702 34.18 -17.70 37.59
CA PHE A 702 35.00 -17.40 36.40
C PHE A 702 34.71 -17.92 34.95
N ILE A 703 35.13 -17.06 34.00
CA ILE A 703 35.67 -17.32 32.64
C ILE A 703 34.69 -17.39 31.44
N ILE A 704 35.14 -16.71 30.37
CA ILE A 704 34.56 -16.59 29.02
C ILE A 704 35.52 -17.26 28.04
N ALA A 705 35.07 -18.23 27.21
CA ALA A 705 35.64 -18.58 25.89
C ALA A 705 34.89 -19.76 25.21
N GLY A 706 34.95 -19.84 23.87
CA GLY A 706 34.50 -21.00 23.06
C GLY A 706 32.98 -21.01 22.74
N ALA A 707 32.43 -20.69 21.56
CA ALA A 707 32.83 -20.76 20.15
C ALA A 707 32.50 -22.08 19.41
N TYR A 708 31.82 -21.96 18.25
CA TYR A 708 31.64 -22.99 17.19
C TYR A 708 30.69 -24.18 17.55
N VAL A 709 29.81 -24.73 16.69
CA VAL A 709 29.38 -24.51 15.29
C VAL A 709 27.86 -24.91 15.13
N LEU A 710 27.17 -25.37 14.06
CA LEU A 710 27.45 -25.83 12.67
C LEU A 710 26.17 -25.81 11.78
N LYS A 711 26.21 -25.23 10.56
CA LYS A 711 25.26 -25.46 9.41
C LYS A 711 23.77 -25.04 9.59
N MET A 712 22.96 -24.86 8.54
CA MET A 712 23.16 -25.13 7.09
C MET A 712 22.95 -23.90 6.19
N LYS A 713 23.78 -23.76 5.16
CA LYS A 713 23.53 -22.97 3.95
C LYS A 713 24.14 -23.73 2.77
N ASN A 714 23.30 -24.07 1.76
CA ASN A 714 23.63 -24.26 0.34
C ASN A 714 22.63 -25.21 -0.34
N ARG A 715 21.93 -24.73 -1.38
CA ARG A 715 22.16 -25.20 -2.75
C ARG A 715 21.53 -24.24 -3.76
N LYS A 716 22.20 -24.12 -4.91
CA LYS A 716 21.76 -23.45 -6.13
C LYS A 716 22.54 -24.10 -7.27
N GLU A 717 21.91 -24.22 -8.44
CA GLU A 717 22.44 -24.84 -9.67
C GLU A 717 22.74 -26.36 -9.52
N MET A 718 22.43 -27.21 -10.50
CA MET A 718 21.86 -26.98 -11.85
C MET A 718 20.34 -27.05 -11.90
#